data_AF-A0A7X7CYQ2-F1
#
_entry.id   AF-A0A7X7CYQ2-F1
#
_cell.length_a   1.000
_cell.length_b   1.000
_cell.length_c   1.000
_cell.angle_alpha   90.00
_cell.angle_beta   90.00
_cell.angle_gamma   90.00
#
_symmetry.space_group_name_H-M   'P 1'
#
loop_
_entity.id
_entity.type
_entity.pdbx_description
1 polymer ?
#
loop_
_entity_poly.entity_id
_entity_poly.type
_entity_poly.pdbx_seq_one_letter_code
_entity_poly.pdbx_strand_id
1 'polypeptide(L)'
;MRNRISGAWFVILLLLAGSCDRNDQGGDPGLVQLVRARIGTEYLDLNRVVPDIAVDKNAVIEFSNVLDTASARKSILLKKGGITAVSASVSFMDDNRTVVLQPSGNLDHFAEYTLEITTSLRGANRETFPGVSYIFKTVNGKMVITSVTVNGQNFMPPATPMQISRTDVYVIVDFSEPLDPADYQGYFFFQAPVQYVLSESNRRVTVTTTAVLDYYKKYSFTVTTGLKGVNGYTFDGFSNSFYTDLDPDPKFPIISDDDLLEMVQCQTFKYFYDFAHPSAGLARERNTSGDVVTTGGSGFGIMALVVAMERGFITRAEGLAHMDKMLDFLETCDRYHGVWPHWLNGSTGRIVPFSEKDNGGDLVESSFLIQGLITFRQYLDPGIAAEQQLVERINALWQAVEYDFFTQGQNALYWHWSPDYGFQMNMVLRGYNETLICYVLGAGSPTHTISRDTYRYGYMNDGAILNGNSYYGITLPMGWAYGGPLFFTHYSFLGLDPRKLEDSYVNYLEQNIAHSLINWKHCETNPFSYVGYSNECWGLTASDNHEGYSAHSPTNDLGVITPTAAISSLPYTPEQSLDAIRHFYYILGDRLWGEYGFYDAFNVTEGWWATSYLAIDQGPIICMIENYRTGLLWDLFMSAPEVRAGLDKLGFTY
;
A
#
# COMPACT_ATOMS: atom_id res chain seq x y z
N MET A 1 13.55 45.07 28.73
CA MET A 1 13.19 46.31 29.44
C MET A 1 12.06 45.95 30.39
N ARG A 2 12.32 45.83 31.70
CA ARG A 2 12.14 46.90 32.70
C ARG A 2 10.73 47.51 32.62
N ASN A 3 9.86 47.21 33.60
CA ASN A 3 9.65 48.16 34.69
C ASN A 3 8.84 47.56 35.85
N ARG A 4 9.46 47.66 37.03
CA ARG A 4 8.84 47.74 38.35
C ARG A 4 8.10 49.09 38.46
N ILE A 5 7.22 49.25 39.47
CA ILE A 5 7.36 50.21 40.60
C ILE A 5 6.02 50.46 41.32
N SER A 6 6.01 50.06 42.60
CA SER A 6 5.52 50.70 43.85
C SER A 6 4.15 51.38 44.00
N GLY A 7 3.61 51.24 45.21
CA GLY A 7 2.79 52.26 45.87
C GLY A 7 2.38 51.86 47.30
N ALA A 8 3.17 52.25 48.30
CA ALA A 8 2.83 52.18 49.72
C ALA A 8 2.20 53.50 50.16
N TRP A 9 1.19 53.50 51.04
CA TRP A 9 0.83 54.65 51.87
C TRP A 9 0.34 54.22 53.25
N PHE A 10 1.09 54.67 54.26
CA PHE A 10 0.70 54.85 55.67
C PHE A 10 -0.03 56.20 55.78
N VAL A 11 -0.90 56.39 56.79
CA VAL A 11 -0.91 57.57 57.71
C VAL A 11 -2.02 57.43 58.75
N ILE A 12 -1.65 57.89 59.94
CA ILE A 12 -2.26 57.91 61.28
C ILE A 12 -3.16 59.16 61.46
N LEU A 13 -4.06 59.12 62.46
CA LEU A 13 -4.61 60.17 63.37
C LEU A 13 -6.09 59.82 63.67
N LEU A 14 -6.69 59.91 64.85
CA LEU A 14 -6.51 60.83 65.97
C LEU A 14 -7.27 60.29 67.21
N LEU A 15 -6.71 60.52 68.40
CA LEU A 15 -7.32 60.32 69.73
C LEU A 15 -8.48 61.29 69.99
N LEU A 16 -9.56 60.83 70.65
CA LEU A 16 -10.32 61.64 71.62
C LEU A 16 -10.95 60.71 72.68
N ALA A 17 -10.70 61.06 73.94
CA ALA A 17 -11.15 60.35 75.14
C ALA A 17 -12.61 60.68 75.49
N GLY A 18 -13.31 59.70 76.06
CA GLY A 18 -14.63 59.87 76.67
C GLY A 18 -14.94 58.68 77.60
N SER A 19 -14.98 58.97 78.89
CA SER A 19 -15.23 58.06 80.02
C SER A 19 -16.68 57.56 80.08
N CYS A 20 -16.88 56.28 80.44
CA CYS A 20 -17.72 55.79 81.55
C CYS A 20 -18.26 54.36 81.30
N ASP A 21 -18.14 53.54 82.35
CA ASP A 21 -18.61 52.16 82.48
C ASP A 21 -20.09 51.93 82.15
N ARG A 22 -20.38 50.78 81.54
CA ARG A 22 -21.55 49.94 81.86
C ARG A 22 -21.38 48.52 81.29
N ASN A 23 -21.28 47.54 82.19
CA ASN A 23 -21.63 46.16 81.90
C ASN A 23 -23.12 46.08 81.55
N ASP A 24 -23.46 45.67 80.33
CA ASP A 24 -24.56 44.74 80.04
C ASP A 24 -24.61 44.32 78.54
N GLN A 25 -24.71 43.01 78.35
CA GLN A 25 -25.46 42.25 77.35
C GLN A 25 -25.41 42.59 75.84
N GLY A 26 -24.95 41.60 75.06
CA GLY A 26 -25.56 41.22 73.78
C GLY A 26 -25.28 42.12 72.58
N GLY A 27 -24.01 42.23 72.15
CA GLY A 27 -23.69 42.73 70.82
C GLY A 27 -24.10 41.73 69.75
N ASP A 28 -24.71 42.22 68.66
CA ASP A 28 -25.04 41.44 67.47
C ASP A 28 -23.82 40.60 67.06
N PRO A 29 -23.90 39.27 67.03
CA PRO A 29 -22.72 38.41 66.97
C PRO A 29 -21.85 38.56 65.72
N GLY A 30 -22.20 39.43 64.76
CA GLY A 30 -21.44 39.68 63.54
C GLY A 30 -21.84 38.73 62.41
N LEU A 31 -21.25 38.95 61.22
CA LEU A 31 -21.54 38.15 60.02
C LEU A 31 -20.38 37.22 59.69
N VAL A 32 -20.70 35.95 59.39
CA VAL A 32 -19.78 35.05 58.68
C VAL A 32 -19.64 35.55 57.26
N GLN A 33 -18.41 35.72 56.75
CA GLN A 33 -18.18 36.04 55.34
C GLN A 33 -17.77 34.79 54.56
N LEU A 34 -18.35 34.64 53.38
CA LEU A 34 -17.95 33.63 52.41
C LEU A 34 -16.77 34.17 51.60
N VAL A 35 -15.64 33.46 51.61
CA VAL A 35 -14.43 33.82 50.86
C VAL A 35 -14.58 33.38 49.41
N ARG A 36 -14.92 32.10 49.19
CA ARG A 36 -15.16 31.52 47.85
C ARG A 36 -15.85 30.17 47.95
N ALA A 37 -16.51 29.77 46.87
CA ALA A 37 -17.03 28.43 46.66
C ALA A 37 -16.57 27.91 45.31
N ARG A 38 -16.17 26.64 45.22
CA ARG A 38 -15.75 25.98 43.98
C ARG A 38 -16.19 24.53 43.92
N ILE A 39 -16.33 23.97 42.73
CA ILE A 39 -16.53 22.54 42.50
C ILE A 39 -15.37 22.02 41.64
N GLY A 40 -14.58 21.10 42.19
CA GLY A 40 -13.30 20.76 41.56
C GLY A 40 -12.41 22.00 41.43
N THR A 41 -12.06 22.38 40.21
CA THR A 41 -11.27 23.58 39.90
C THR A 41 -12.11 24.83 39.60
N GLU A 42 -13.42 24.68 39.39
CA GLU A 42 -14.29 25.75 38.90
C GLU A 42 -14.89 26.55 40.04
N TYR A 43 -14.69 27.88 40.01
CA TYR A 43 -15.29 28.79 41.00
C TYR A 43 -16.76 29.05 40.66
N LEU A 44 -17.61 28.98 41.69
CA LEU A 44 -19.03 29.26 41.57
C LEU A 44 -19.28 30.78 41.56
N ASP A 45 -20.26 31.21 40.76
CA ASP A 45 -20.61 32.60 40.54
C ASP A 45 -22.06 32.84 40.97
N LEU A 46 -22.33 33.94 41.67
CA LEU A 46 -23.66 34.29 42.14
C LEU A 46 -24.56 34.87 41.05
N ASN A 47 -23.97 35.40 39.98
CA ASN A 47 -24.70 36.15 38.97
C ASN A 47 -24.99 35.33 37.71
N ARG A 48 -24.54 34.07 37.65
CA ARG A 48 -24.74 33.20 36.49
C ARG A 48 -24.71 31.73 36.87
N VAL A 49 -25.32 30.91 36.01
CA VAL A 49 -25.15 29.46 36.04
C VAL A 49 -23.75 29.12 35.53
N VAL A 50 -22.98 28.36 36.32
CA VAL A 50 -21.66 27.87 35.91
C VAL A 50 -21.83 26.57 35.10
N PRO A 51 -21.50 26.53 33.80
CA PRO A 51 -21.66 25.33 32.98
C PRO A 51 -20.51 24.32 33.19
N ASP A 52 -20.68 23.13 32.61
CA ASP A 52 -19.62 22.13 32.42
C ASP A 52 -18.89 21.67 33.70
N ILE A 53 -19.62 21.60 34.82
CA ILE A 53 -19.08 21.04 36.06
C ILE A 53 -18.97 19.52 35.96
N ALA A 54 -17.78 18.98 36.21
CA ALA A 54 -17.56 17.55 36.24
C ALA A 54 -18.42 16.87 37.33
N VAL A 55 -19.03 15.73 36.97
CA VAL A 55 -20.02 15.02 37.79
C VAL A 55 -19.44 14.36 39.04
N ASP A 56 -18.13 14.15 39.08
CA ASP A 56 -17.40 13.39 40.10
C ASP A 56 -16.64 14.29 41.10
N LYS A 57 -16.96 15.58 41.17
CA LYS A 57 -16.21 16.56 41.95
C LYS A 57 -16.96 17.05 43.19
N ASN A 58 -16.19 17.28 44.26
CA ASN A 58 -16.67 17.84 45.52
C ASN A 58 -16.79 19.36 45.44
N ALA A 59 -17.74 19.92 46.20
CA ALA A 59 -17.78 21.36 46.45
C ALA A 59 -16.88 21.71 47.65
N VAL A 60 -16.08 22.77 47.51
CA VAL A 60 -15.20 23.31 48.54
C VAL A 60 -15.59 24.76 48.79
N ILE A 61 -15.93 25.07 50.03
CA ILE A 61 -16.53 26.33 50.44
C ILE A 61 -15.69 26.90 51.60
N GLU A 62 -15.10 28.06 51.38
CA GLU A 62 -14.18 28.68 52.33
C GLU A 62 -14.81 29.92 52.95
N PHE A 63 -14.73 30.04 54.27
CA PHE A 63 -15.28 31.15 55.05
C PHE A 63 -14.17 31.88 55.81
N SER A 64 -14.40 33.15 56.14
CA SER A 64 -13.45 33.95 56.93
C SER A 64 -13.43 33.55 58.41
N ASN A 65 -14.54 32.98 58.90
CA ASN A 65 -14.78 32.64 60.30
C ASN A 65 -14.76 31.12 60.50
N VAL A 66 -14.37 30.70 61.71
CA VAL A 66 -14.53 29.31 62.18
C VAL A 66 -16.02 29.01 62.31
N LEU A 67 -16.49 27.91 61.73
CA LEU A 67 -17.92 27.56 61.71
C LEU A 67 -18.36 26.72 62.91
N ASP A 68 -19.62 26.88 63.32
CA ASP A 68 -20.30 25.88 64.15
C ASP A 68 -20.62 24.66 63.27
N THR A 69 -19.90 23.56 63.51
CA THR A 69 -19.97 22.37 62.65
C THR A 69 -21.34 21.71 62.63
N ALA A 70 -22.14 21.82 63.70
CA ALA A 70 -23.49 21.27 63.77
C ALA A 70 -24.48 22.04 62.88
N SER A 71 -24.41 23.37 62.89
CA SER A 71 -25.20 24.24 62.01
C SER A 71 -24.76 24.10 60.55
N ALA A 72 -23.46 24.02 60.28
CA ALA A 72 -22.92 23.90 58.93
C ALA A 72 -23.37 22.62 58.23
N ARG A 73 -23.39 21.48 58.94
CA ARG A 73 -23.90 20.20 58.42
C ARG A 73 -25.38 20.24 57.98
N LYS A 74 -26.18 21.10 58.60
CA LYS A 74 -27.61 21.26 58.28
C LYS A 74 -27.87 22.37 57.26
N SER A 75 -26.92 23.28 57.09
CA SER A 75 -27.12 24.52 56.37
C SER A 75 -26.49 24.54 54.99
N ILE A 76 -25.57 23.62 54.67
CA ILE A 76 -24.94 23.51 53.35
C ILE A 76 -25.53 22.29 52.65
N LEU A 77 -26.34 22.55 51.62
CA LEU A 77 -27.16 21.58 50.93
C LEU A 77 -26.85 21.58 49.44
N LEU A 78 -26.86 20.41 48.82
CA LEU A 78 -26.85 20.27 47.38
C LEU A 78 -28.23 19.81 46.92
N LYS A 79 -28.81 20.48 45.94
CA LYS A 79 -30.14 20.17 45.39
C LYS A 79 -30.08 20.04 43.87
N LYS A 80 -30.72 19.02 43.30
CA LYS A 80 -30.95 18.89 41.85
C LYS A 80 -32.19 19.71 41.46
N GLY A 81 -32.06 20.52 40.40
CA GLY A 81 -33.11 21.42 39.91
C GLY A 81 -33.65 22.38 40.98
N GLY A 82 -32.82 22.73 41.97
CA GLY A 82 -33.21 23.60 43.10
C GLY A 82 -34.17 22.99 44.12
N ILE A 83 -34.67 21.77 43.90
CA ILE A 83 -35.78 21.20 44.69
C ILE A 83 -35.37 19.89 45.38
N THR A 84 -34.81 18.94 44.63
CA THR A 84 -34.55 17.58 45.13
C THR A 84 -33.22 17.53 45.86
N ALA A 85 -33.21 17.21 47.16
CA ALA A 85 -31.97 17.09 47.92
C ALA A 85 -31.07 15.96 47.38
N VAL A 86 -29.78 16.25 47.18
CA VAL A 86 -28.74 15.31 46.81
C VAL A 86 -28.01 14.89 48.09
N SER A 87 -27.95 13.59 48.35
CA SER A 87 -27.23 13.05 49.49
C SER A 87 -25.74 13.36 49.37
N ALA A 88 -25.16 13.97 50.40
CA ALA A 88 -23.77 14.35 50.45
C ALA A 88 -23.23 14.28 51.88
N SER A 89 -21.97 13.85 52.02
CA SER A 89 -21.23 13.94 53.27
C SER A 89 -20.53 15.29 53.38
N VAL A 90 -20.56 15.87 54.58
CA VAL A 90 -19.88 17.12 54.90
C VAL A 90 -18.62 16.81 55.71
N SER A 91 -17.48 17.39 55.36
CA SER A 91 -16.26 17.38 56.18
C SER A 91 -15.67 18.78 56.29
N PHE A 92 -14.74 18.96 57.22
CA PHE A 92 -14.19 20.26 57.57
C PHE A 92 -12.67 20.24 57.50
N MET A 93 -12.10 21.34 57.02
CA MET A 93 -10.66 21.60 56.94
C MET A 93 -10.37 23.02 57.45
N ASP A 94 -9.07 23.35 57.57
CA ASP A 94 -8.59 24.69 57.92
C ASP A 94 -9.23 25.26 59.19
N ASP A 95 -9.19 24.49 60.27
CA ASP A 95 -9.80 24.87 61.56
C ASP A 95 -11.31 25.19 61.43
N ASN A 96 -12.05 24.31 60.74
CA ASN A 96 -13.48 24.44 60.44
C ASN A 96 -13.87 25.70 59.64
N ARG A 97 -12.92 26.34 58.96
CA ARG A 97 -13.19 27.47 58.05
C ARG A 97 -13.50 27.02 56.63
N THR A 98 -13.10 25.80 56.28
CA THR A 98 -13.34 25.21 54.97
C THR A 98 -14.28 24.03 55.09
N VAL A 99 -15.36 24.03 54.32
CA VAL A 99 -16.31 22.93 54.23
C VAL A 99 -16.11 22.20 52.90
N VAL A 100 -15.94 20.89 52.97
CA VAL A 100 -15.94 20.02 51.80
C VAL A 100 -17.26 19.24 51.79
N LEU A 101 -18.07 19.49 50.75
CA LEU A 101 -19.31 18.77 50.50
C LEU A 101 -19.07 17.75 49.40
N GLN A 102 -19.13 16.47 49.76
CA GLN A 102 -18.89 15.34 48.87
C GLN A 102 -20.21 14.61 48.59
N PRO A 103 -20.75 14.68 47.36
CA PRO A 103 -21.92 13.89 46.97
C PRO A 103 -21.69 12.38 47.20
N SER A 104 -22.73 11.65 47.57
CA SER A 104 -22.62 10.20 47.85
C SER A 104 -22.41 9.34 46.60
N GLY A 105 -22.54 9.93 45.40
CA GLY A 105 -22.25 9.34 44.10
C GLY A 105 -22.07 10.45 43.07
N ASN A 106 -21.72 10.08 41.83
CA ASN A 106 -21.60 11.05 40.75
C ASN A 106 -22.93 11.78 40.54
N LEU A 107 -22.85 13.07 40.25
CA LEU A 107 -24.00 13.86 39.84
C LEU A 107 -24.48 13.40 38.46
N ASP A 108 -25.78 13.54 38.19
CA ASP A 108 -26.31 13.28 36.86
C ASP A 108 -25.72 14.26 35.84
N HIS A 109 -25.45 13.78 34.63
CA HIS A 109 -24.99 14.60 33.51
C HIS A 109 -26.08 15.55 33.01
N PHE A 110 -25.65 16.67 32.40
CA PHE A 110 -26.51 17.70 31.81
C PHE A 110 -27.62 18.23 32.74
N ALA A 111 -27.42 18.11 34.05
CA ALA A 111 -28.40 18.48 35.06
C ALA A 111 -27.97 19.75 35.79
N GLU A 112 -28.97 20.58 36.12
CA GLU A 112 -28.76 21.77 36.93
C GLU A 112 -28.82 21.41 38.42
N TYR A 113 -27.89 21.97 39.19
CA TYR A 113 -27.81 21.81 40.63
C TYR A 113 -27.68 23.17 41.31
N THR A 114 -28.19 23.22 42.53
CA THR A 114 -28.08 24.36 43.42
C THR A 114 -27.26 23.96 44.64
N LEU A 115 -26.13 24.63 44.86
CA LEU A 115 -25.44 24.61 46.14
C LEU A 115 -26.03 25.73 47.00
N GLU A 116 -26.82 25.35 47.99
CA GLU A 116 -27.49 26.27 48.89
C GLU A 116 -26.80 26.28 50.25
N ILE A 117 -26.46 27.48 50.71
CA ILE A 117 -26.01 27.76 52.07
C ILE A 117 -27.14 28.56 52.72
N THR A 118 -27.86 27.97 53.67
CA THR A 118 -29.06 28.60 54.24
C THR A 118 -28.71 29.67 55.29
N THR A 119 -29.69 30.50 55.64
CA THR A 119 -29.62 31.49 56.74
C THR A 119 -29.44 30.85 58.12
N SER A 120 -29.50 29.52 58.23
CA SER A 120 -29.31 28.79 59.49
C SER A 120 -27.85 28.52 59.83
N LEU A 121 -26.91 28.79 58.91
CA LEU A 121 -25.48 28.66 59.16
C LEU A 121 -25.05 29.62 60.29
N ARG A 122 -24.23 29.13 61.22
CA ARG A 122 -23.66 29.93 62.31
C ARG A 122 -22.14 29.80 62.36
N GLY A 123 -21.46 30.88 62.72
CA GLY A 123 -20.07 30.84 63.16
C GLY A 123 -19.95 30.28 64.58
N ALA A 124 -18.75 29.87 64.98
CA ALA A 124 -18.49 29.30 66.31
C ALA A 124 -18.79 30.28 67.45
N ASN A 125 -18.80 31.59 67.19
CA ASN A 125 -19.16 32.64 68.15
C ASN A 125 -20.60 33.16 67.95
N ARG A 126 -21.45 32.36 67.26
CA ARG A 126 -22.85 32.66 66.94
C ARG A 126 -23.04 33.72 65.84
N GLU A 127 -22.00 34.04 65.07
CA GLU A 127 -22.10 34.89 63.88
C GLU A 127 -23.21 34.37 62.94
N THR A 128 -23.97 35.26 62.31
CA THR A 128 -25.04 34.88 61.37
C THR A 128 -24.54 34.89 59.94
N PHE A 129 -25.21 34.13 59.06
CA PHE A 129 -24.93 34.13 57.62
C PHE A 129 -26.22 34.49 56.87
N PRO A 130 -26.19 35.41 55.89
CA PRO A 130 -27.38 35.87 55.18
C PRO A 130 -27.98 34.82 54.23
N GLY A 131 -27.29 33.70 54.03
CA GLY A 131 -27.67 32.68 53.07
C GLY A 131 -27.22 33.03 51.66
N VAL A 132 -26.94 32.02 50.85
CA VAL A 132 -26.56 32.18 49.46
C VAL A 132 -26.85 30.91 48.67
N SER A 133 -27.17 31.05 47.38
CA SER A 133 -27.38 29.92 46.47
C SER A 133 -26.56 30.11 45.20
N TYR A 134 -25.80 29.09 44.84
CA TYR A 134 -25.06 29.00 43.58
C TYR A 134 -25.74 28.01 42.67
N ILE A 135 -25.88 28.33 41.39
CA ILE A 135 -26.45 27.44 40.38
C ILE A 135 -25.33 27.01 39.43
N PHE A 136 -25.25 25.72 39.15
CA PHE A 136 -24.30 25.18 38.18
C PHE A 136 -24.93 24.03 37.38
N LYS A 137 -24.39 23.78 36.19
CA LYS A 137 -24.83 22.69 35.31
C LYS A 137 -23.68 21.72 35.11
N THR A 138 -23.97 20.44 35.23
CA THR A 138 -22.96 19.40 34.99
C THR A 138 -22.65 19.22 33.51
N VAL A 139 -21.45 18.72 33.21
CA VAL A 139 -21.04 18.35 31.84
C VAL A 139 -22.08 17.45 31.18
N ASN A 140 -22.27 17.64 29.88
CA ASN A 140 -23.12 16.74 29.10
C ASN A 140 -22.52 15.32 29.10
N GLY A 141 -23.39 14.31 29.10
CA GLY A 141 -22.95 12.93 29.01
C GLY A 141 -22.45 12.60 27.60
N LYS A 142 -21.63 11.55 27.51
CA LYS A 142 -21.20 10.99 26.23
C LYS A 142 -21.92 9.69 25.95
N MET A 143 -22.56 9.62 24.80
CA MET A 143 -23.02 8.36 24.24
C MET A 143 -21.81 7.68 23.59
N VAL A 144 -21.71 6.37 23.75
CA VAL A 144 -20.64 5.56 23.15
C VAL A 144 -21.23 4.39 22.39
N ILE A 145 -20.46 3.87 21.42
CA ILE A 145 -20.74 2.57 20.83
C ILE A 145 -20.23 1.50 21.82
N THR A 146 -21.13 0.64 22.26
CA THR A 146 -20.85 -0.51 23.12
C THR A 146 -20.43 -1.74 22.33
N SER A 147 -20.92 -1.87 21.09
CA SER A 147 -20.53 -2.91 20.14
C SER A 147 -20.79 -2.42 18.72
N VAL A 148 -19.92 -2.80 17.78
CA VAL A 148 -20.17 -2.63 16.36
C VAL A 148 -19.64 -3.82 15.58
N THR A 149 -20.46 -4.37 14.70
CA THR A 149 -20.10 -5.51 13.86
C THR A 149 -20.52 -5.30 12.42
N VAL A 150 -19.81 -5.93 11.48
CA VAL A 150 -20.18 -6.04 10.07
C VAL A 150 -20.28 -7.52 9.72
N ASN A 151 -21.45 -7.96 9.25
CA ASN A 151 -21.77 -9.38 9.00
C ASN A 151 -21.37 -10.30 10.17
N GLY A 152 -21.51 -9.80 11.42
CA GLY A 152 -21.13 -10.53 12.64
C GLY A 152 -19.65 -10.47 13.03
N GLN A 153 -18.75 -9.94 12.19
CA GLN A 153 -17.35 -9.74 12.53
C GLN A 153 -17.14 -8.45 13.34
N ASN A 154 -16.17 -8.43 14.26
CA ASN A 154 -15.82 -7.25 15.04
C ASN A 154 -15.43 -6.10 14.11
N PHE A 155 -16.15 -4.97 14.20
CA PHE A 155 -15.91 -3.80 13.36
C PHE A 155 -15.42 -2.60 14.17
N MET A 156 -15.01 -2.81 15.42
CA MET A 156 -14.42 -1.75 16.24
C MET A 156 -12.93 -1.58 15.90
N PRO A 157 -12.44 -0.36 15.63
CA PRO A 157 -11.01 -0.11 15.41
C PRO A 157 -10.14 -0.67 16.55
N PRO A 158 -8.95 -1.22 16.23
CA PRO A 158 -8.28 -1.20 14.92
C PRO A 158 -8.71 -2.32 13.95
N ALA A 159 -9.75 -3.09 14.25
CA ALA A 159 -10.17 -4.19 13.37
C ALA A 159 -10.56 -3.67 11.99
N THR A 160 -10.05 -4.31 10.94
CA THR A 160 -10.40 -4.03 9.53
C THR A 160 -10.88 -5.34 8.91
N PRO A 161 -12.16 -5.70 9.06
CA PRO A 161 -12.69 -6.96 8.58
C PRO A 161 -12.46 -7.15 7.08
N MET A 162 -12.14 -8.38 6.70
CA MET A 162 -11.91 -8.79 5.31
C MET A 162 -12.87 -9.92 4.96
N GLN A 163 -13.01 -10.21 3.66
CA GLN A 163 -13.90 -11.26 3.16
C GLN A 163 -15.35 -11.08 3.64
N ILE A 164 -15.82 -9.83 3.69
CA ILE A 164 -17.23 -9.54 3.99
C ILE A 164 -18.07 -9.88 2.75
N SER A 165 -19.06 -10.75 2.91
CA SER A 165 -19.96 -11.14 1.83
C SER A 165 -20.52 -9.91 1.11
N ARG A 166 -20.46 -9.88 -0.23
CA ARG A 166 -21.02 -8.78 -1.04
C ARG A 166 -22.54 -8.66 -0.99
N THR A 167 -23.23 -9.75 -0.64
CA THR A 167 -24.70 -9.83 -0.57
C THR A 167 -25.16 -9.66 0.87
N ASP A 168 -26.28 -8.97 1.06
CA ASP A 168 -26.90 -8.76 2.37
C ASP A 168 -25.93 -8.22 3.43
N VAL A 169 -25.03 -7.30 3.05
CA VAL A 169 -24.12 -6.67 4.01
C VAL A 169 -24.92 -5.93 5.07
N TYR A 170 -24.64 -6.20 6.33
CA TYR A 170 -25.26 -5.51 7.45
C TYR A 170 -24.25 -5.06 8.51
N VAL A 171 -24.38 -3.82 8.96
CA VAL A 171 -23.64 -3.26 10.09
C VAL A 171 -24.59 -3.12 11.27
N ILE A 172 -24.24 -3.69 12.42
CA ILE A 172 -25.00 -3.56 13.66
C ILE A 172 -24.22 -2.66 14.61
N VAL A 173 -24.84 -1.57 15.05
CA VAL A 173 -24.26 -0.60 15.99
C VAL A 173 -25.12 -0.55 17.24
N ASP A 174 -24.52 -0.88 18.39
CA ASP A 174 -25.15 -0.81 19.71
C ASP A 174 -24.65 0.40 20.49
N PHE A 175 -25.55 1.31 20.85
CA PHE A 175 -25.25 2.53 21.60
C PHE A 175 -25.55 2.38 23.10
N SER A 176 -24.82 3.12 23.93
CA SER A 176 -25.05 3.17 25.38
C SER A 176 -26.36 3.87 25.74
N GLU A 177 -26.86 4.77 24.88
CA GLU A 177 -28.05 5.58 25.08
C GLU A 177 -29.07 5.36 23.95
N PRO A 178 -30.38 5.51 24.21
CA PRO A 178 -31.41 5.41 23.17
C PRO A 178 -31.33 6.59 22.20
N LEU A 179 -31.55 6.32 20.91
CA LEU A 179 -31.61 7.30 19.82
C LEU A 179 -33.05 7.79 19.58
N ASP A 180 -33.18 8.97 18.96
CA ASP A 180 -34.47 9.49 18.48
C ASP A 180 -34.87 8.78 17.15
N PRO A 181 -35.98 8.02 17.11
CA PRO A 181 -36.43 7.34 15.90
C PRO A 181 -36.72 8.25 14.71
N ALA A 182 -36.97 9.55 14.93
CA ALA A 182 -37.32 10.49 13.88
C ALA A 182 -36.09 11.10 13.16
N ASP A 183 -34.90 11.04 13.75
CA ASP A 183 -33.76 11.87 13.32
C ASP A 183 -32.43 11.09 13.17
N TYR A 184 -32.34 9.86 13.71
CA TYR A 184 -31.05 9.16 13.76
C TYR A 184 -30.44 8.81 12.39
N GLN A 185 -31.26 8.54 11.37
CA GLN A 185 -30.78 7.97 10.09
C GLN A 185 -29.81 8.89 9.34
N GLY A 186 -30.05 10.21 9.39
CA GLY A 186 -29.23 11.21 8.67
C GLY A 186 -27.78 11.31 9.16
N TYR A 187 -27.44 10.64 10.26
CA TYR A 187 -26.10 10.64 10.83
C TYR A 187 -25.24 9.45 10.39
N PHE A 188 -25.81 8.49 9.65
CA PHE A 188 -25.15 7.27 9.20
C PHE A 188 -24.86 7.33 7.69
N PHE A 189 -23.59 7.17 7.32
CA PHE A 189 -23.13 7.24 5.94
C PHE A 189 -22.47 5.93 5.53
N PHE A 190 -22.89 5.43 4.37
CA PHE A 190 -22.34 4.23 3.75
C PHE A 190 -22.26 4.43 2.23
N GLN A 191 -21.24 3.87 1.58
CA GLN A 191 -20.98 4.06 0.14
C GLN A 191 -21.85 3.18 -0.77
N ALA A 192 -23.07 2.84 -0.34
CA ALA A 192 -24.06 2.12 -1.12
C ALA A 192 -25.47 2.42 -0.60
N PRO A 193 -26.52 2.15 -1.40
CA PRO A 193 -27.91 2.26 -0.94
C PRO A 193 -28.20 1.31 0.23
N VAL A 194 -28.72 1.85 1.33
CA VAL A 194 -28.97 1.11 2.57
C VAL A 194 -30.37 1.35 3.12
N GLN A 195 -30.83 0.42 3.96
CA GLN A 195 -32.01 0.53 4.81
C GLN A 195 -31.60 0.47 6.28
N TYR A 196 -32.40 1.08 7.15
CA TYR A 196 -32.12 1.21 8.57
C TYR A 196 -33.23 0.58 9.41
N VAL A 197 -32.84 -0.17 10.44
CA VAL A 197 -33.75 -0.70 11.46
C VAL A 197 -33.27 -0.27 12.84
N LEU A 198 -34.13 0.40 13.60
CA LEU A 198 -33.89 0.78 15.00
C LEU A 198 -34.61 -0.22 15.92
N SER A 199 -33.88 -0.81 16.86
CA SER A 199 -34.37 -1.88 17.74
C SER A 199 -33.75 -1.78 19.14
N GLU A 200 -34.02 -2.77 20.00
CA GLU A 200 -33.48 -2.87 21.37
C GLU A 200 -33.71 -1.59 22.20
N SER A 201 -34.97 -1.17 22.33
CA SER A 201 -35.35 0.08 23.01
C SER A 201 -34.62 1.32 22.44
N ASN A 202 -34.52 1.38 21.11
CA ASN A 202 -33.83 2.41 20.34
C ASN A 202 -32.32 2.51 20.57
N ARG A 203 -31.67 1.45 21.02
CA ARG A 203 -30.22 1.43 21.26
C ARG A 203 -29.44 0.71 20.18
N ARG A 204 -30.11 -0.06 19.32
CA ARG A 204 -29.48 -0.83 18.24
C ARG A 204 -29.91 -0.32 16.89
N VAL A 205 -28.95 0.09 16.06
CA VAL A 205 -29.17 0.38 14.64
C VAL A 205 -28.58 -0.74 13.81
N THR A 206 -29.40 -1.34 12.96
CA THR A 206 -28.95 -2.23 11.89
C THR A 206 -29.03 -1.47 10.57
N VAL A 207 -27.89 -1.34 9.89
CA VAL A 207 -27.78 -0.75 8.54
C VAL A 207 -27.52 -1.87 7.56
N THR A 208 -28.43 -2.10 6.62
CA THR A 208 -28.33 -3.20 5.66
C THR A 208 -28.28 -2.66 4.24
N THR A 209 -27.37 -3.15 3.43
CA THR A 209 -27.30 -2.84 2.00
C THR A 209 -28.53 -3.36 1.25
N THR A 210 -28.94 -2.65 0.20
CA THR A 210 -30.08 -3.03 -0.64
C THR A 210 -29.69 -3.43 -2.06
N ALA A 211 -28.38 -3.37 -2.35
CA ALA A 211 -27.77 -3.82 -3.60
C ALA A 211 -26.49 -4.60 -3.27
N VAL A 212 -26.10 -5.49 -4.19
CA VAL A 212 -24.83 -6.23 -4.10
C VAL A 212 -23.67 -5.24 -4.19
N LEU A 213 -22.67 -5.41 -3.33
CA LEU A 213 -21.46 -4.60 -3.35
C LEU A 213 -20.45 -5.13 -4.36
N ASP A 214 -19.55 -4.25 -4.83
CA ASP A 214 -18.44 -4.67 -5.69
C ASP A 214 -17.49 -5.58 -4.89
N TYR A 215 -16.94 -6.59 -5.56
CA TYR A 215 -15.96 -7.49 -4.95
C TYR A 215 -14.60 -6.83 -4.76
N TYR A 216 -13.83 -7.33 -3.80
CA TYR A 216 -12.46 -6.84 -3.55
C TYR A 216 -12.38 -5.32 -3.54
N LYS A 217 -13.32 -4.70 -2.81
CA LYS A 217 -13.43 -3.26 -2.68
C LYS A 217 -13.52 -2.87 -1.21
N LYS A 218 -12.83 -1.79 -0.87
CA LYS A 218 -12.90 -1.16 0.44
C LYS A 218 -14.18 -0.34 0.55
N TYR A 219 -14.97 -0.63 1.57
CA TYR A 219 -16.16 0.15 1.92
C TYR A 219 -15.97 0.78 3.30
N SER A 220 -16.33 2.06 3.38
CA SER A 220 -16.29 2.83 4.63
C SER A 220 -17.69 3.05 5.19
N PHE A 221 -17.81 2.92 6.51
CA PHE A 221 -19.01 3.23 7.26
C PHE A 221 -18.70 4.30 8.30
N THR A 222 -19.52 5.36 8.33
CA THR A 222 -19.32 6.50 9.22
C THR A 222 -20.61 6.81 9.97
N VAL A 223 -20.47 7.08 11.27
CA VAL A 223 -21.50 7.72 12.10
C VAL A 223 -20.96 9.07 12.55
N THR A 224 -21.66 10.15 12.26
CA THR A 224 -21.13 11.51 12.47
C THR A 224 -21.26 12.00 13.90
N THR A 225 -20.43 12.99 14.27
CA THR A 225 -20.40 13.66 15.60
C THR A 225 -21.68 14.43 15.95
N GLY A 226 -22.59 14.61 15.00
CA GLY A 226 -23.85 15.31 15.20
C GLY A 226 -24.93 14.47 15.89
N LEU A 227 -24.77 13.15 15.92
CA LEU A 227 -25.73 12.23 16.53
C LEU A 227 -25.81 12.48 18.05
N LYS A 228 -27.04 12.48 18.58
CA LYS A 228 -27.30 12.63 20.01
C LYS A 228 -28.24 11.54 20.51
N GLY A 229 -28.06 11.15 21.77
CA GLY A 229 -29.06 10.36 22.48
C GLY A 229 -30.31 11.20 22.80
N VAL A 230 -31.44 10.55 23.07
CA VAL A 230 -32.70 11.22 23.49
C VAL A 230 -32.51 12.06 24.76
N ASN A 231 -31.56 11.69 25.61
CA ASN A 231 -31.16 12.43 26.82
C ASN A 231 -30.26 13.65 26.54
N GLY A 232 -29.94 13.93 25.28
CA GLY A 232 -29.08 15.02 24.86
C GLY A 232 -27.58 14.70 24.86
N TYR A 233 -27.17 13.49 25.23
CA TYR A 233 -25.76 13.09 25.27
C TYR A 233 -25.14 13.16 23.86
N THR A 234 -23.92 13.69 23.79
CA THR A 234 -23.20 13.85 22.52
C THR A 234 -22.47 12.57 22.13
N PHE A 235 -22.26 12.40 20.82
CA PHE A 235 -21.47 11.31 20.26
C PHE A 235 -20.21 11.86 19.55
N ASP A 236 -19.05 11.24 19.80
CA ASP A 236 -17.77 11.70 19.24
C ASP A 236 -17.55 11.25 17.78
N GLY A 237 -18.52 10.56 17.17
CA GLY A 237 -18.41 10.01 15.83
C GLY A 237 -17.76 8.62 15.81
N PHE A 238 -17.90 7.94 14.68
CA PHE A 238 -17.28 6.66 14.40
C PHE A 238 -16.98 6.55 12.91
N SER A 239 -15.85 5.98 12.55
CA SER A 239 -15.55 5.63 11.17
C SER A 239 -14.67 4.38 11.17
N ASN A 240 -15.02 3.42 10.31
CA ASN A 240 -14.17 2.28 10.04
C ASN A 240 -14.43 1.75 8.62
N SER A 241 -13.57 0.88 8.12
CA SER A 241 -13.67 0.28 6.79
C SER A 241 -13.49 -1.23 6.81
N PHE A 242 -14.06 -1.91 5.84
CA PHE A 242 -13.88 -3.35 5.60
C PHE A 242 -13.67 -3.62 4.11
N TYR A 243 -13.23 -4.82 3.78
CA TYR A 243 -13.08 -5.30 2.40
C TYR A 243 -14.09 -6.39 2.09
N THR A 244 -14.75 -6.27 0.95
CA THR A 244 -15.67 -7.30 0.44
C THR A 244 -14.92 -8.55 -0.01
N ASP A 245 -15.60 -9.69 0.00
CA ASP A 245 -15.11 -10.95 -0.55
C ASP A 245 -14.97 -10.91 -2.07
N LEU A 246 -14.41 -11.98 -2.61
CA LEU A 246 -14.24 -12.22 -4.04
C LEU A 246 -15.60 -12.48 -4.70
N ASP A 247 -15.71 -12.14 -5.99
CA ASP A 247 -16.77 -12.66 -6.82
C ASP A 247 -16.31 -13.93 -7.54
N PRO A 248 -16.78 -15.13 -7.16
CA PRO A 248 -16.29 -16.38 -7.75
C PRO A 248 -16.89 -16.64 -9.14
N ASP A 249 -17.86 -15.84 -9.59
CA ASP A 249 -18.52 -16.06 -10.88
C ASP A 249 -17.58 -15.74 -12.06
N PRO A 250 -17.40 -16.67 -13.01
CA PRO A 250 -16.58 -16.42 -14.19
C PRO A 250 -17.06 -15.22 -15.02
N LYS A 251 -16.15 -14.29 -15.33
CA LYS A 251 -16.38 -13.08 -16.15
C LYS A 251 -16.41 -13.37 -17.64
N PHE A 252 -15.82 -14.48 -18.06
CA PHE A 252 -15.77 -14.93 -19.45
C PHE A 252 -16.14 -16.42 -19.55
N PRO A 253 -16.56 -16.89 -20.74
CA PRO A 253 -16.85 -18.31 -20.97
C PRO A 253 -15.64 -19.20 -20.68
N ILE A 254 -15.85 -20.28 -19.93
CA ILE A 254 -14.79 -21.26 -19.66
C ILE A 254 -14.44 -22.02 -20.94
N ILE A 255 -13.18 -21.95 -21.33
CA ILE A 255 -12.57 -22.67 -22.46
C ILE A 255 -11.47 -23.62 -21.93
N SER A 256 -10.93 -24.48 -22.80
CA SER A 256 -9.83 -25.36 -22.42
C SER A 256 -8.57 -24.56 -22.06
N ASP A 257 -7.63 -25.13 -21.29
CA ASP A 257 -6.38 -24.45 -20.97
C ASP A 257 -5.57 -24.12 -22.23
N ASP A 258 -5.56 -25.01 -23.22
CA ASP A 258 -4.88 -24.77 -24.50
C ASP A 258 -5.48 -23.58 -25.25
N ASP A 259 -6.81 -23.47 -25.29
CA ASP A 259 -7.50 -22.33 -25.91
C ASP A 259 -7.29 -21.03 -25.11
N LEU A 260 -7.25 -21.12 -23.78
CA LEU A 260 -6.97 -20.00 -22.89
C LEU A 260 -5.56 -19.47 -23.11
N LEU A 261 -4.56 -20.35 -23.14
CA LEU A 261 -3.17 -19.99 -23.42
C LEU A 261 -3.01 -19.37 -24.81
N GLU A 262 -3.67 -19.94 -25.84
CA GLU A 262 -3.66 -19.38 -27.19
C GLU A 262 -4.28 -17.99 -27.25
N MET A 263 -5.41 -17.78 -26.59
CA MET A 263 -6.07 -16.48 -26.50
C MET A 263 -5.21 -15.47 -25.73
N VAL A 264 -4.55 -15.89 -24.64
CA VAL A 264 -3.60 -15.04 -23.90
C VAL A 264 -2.46 -14.61 -24.83
N GLN A 265 -1.84 -15.53 -25.55
CA GLN A 265 -0.78 -15.21 -26.52
C GLN A 265 -1.29 -14.27 -27.63
N CYS A 266 -2.42 -14.58 -28.25
CA CYS A 266 -2.97 -13.81 -29.38
C CYS A 266 -3.36 -12.39 -28.98
N GLN A 267 -4.05 -12.20 -27.84
CA GLN A 267 -4.42 -10.87 -27.38
C GLN A 267 -3.18 -10.06 -26.95
N THR A 268 -2.23 -10.69 -26.26
CA THR A 268 -1.01 -10.01 -25.79
C THR A 268 -0.12 -9.61 -26.96
N PHE A 269 -0.07 -10.41 -28.02
CA PHE A 269 0.70 -10.13 -29.24
C PHE A 269 0.31 -8.81 -29.91
N LYS A 270 -0.94 -8.36 -29.78
CA LYS A 270 -1.39 -7.07 -30.31
C LYS A 270 -0.57 -5.88 -29.76
N TYR A 271 0.00 -5.99 -28.56
CA TYR A 271 0.93 -4.99 -28.02
C TYR A 271 2.14 -4.76 -28.96
N PHE A 272 2.68 -5.83 -29.53
CA PHE A 272 3.90 -5.84 -30.33
C PHE A 272 3.66 -5.68 -31.83
N TYR A 273 2.40 -5.77 -32.27
CA TYR A 273 2.03 -5.70 -33.68
C TYR A 273 1.12 -4.50 -33.96
N ASP A 274 -0.11 -4.53 -33.44
CA ASP A 274 -1.09 -3.45 -33.63
C ASP A 274 -0.61 -2.15 -32.95
N PHE A 275 -0.04 -2.27 -31.75
CA PHE A 275 0.46 -1.14 -30.96
C PHE A 275 1.97 -0.88 -31.13
N ALA A 276 2.64 -1.55 -32.08
CA ALA A 276 4.01 -1.23 -32.44
C ALA A 276 4.16 0.25 -32.88
N HIS A 277 5.35 0.82 -32.71
CA HIS A 277 5.59 2.17 -33.22
C HIS A 277 5.48 2.17 -34.75
N PRO A 278 4.64 3.01 -35.38
CA PRO A 278 4.28 2.88 -36.79
C PRO A 278 5.48 3.00 -37.75
N SER A 279 6.42 3.89 -37.41
CA SER A 279 7.64 4.13 -38.20
C SER A 279 8.75 3.10 -37.93
N ALA A 280 8.88 2.64 -36.68
CA ALA A 280 10.02 1.82 -36.27
C ALA A 280 9.71 0.32 -36.29
N GLY A 281 8.44 -0.07 -36.17
CA GLY A 281 8.04 -1.45 -35.90
C GLY A 281 8.43 -1.96 -34.49
N LEU A 282 9.21 -1.19 -33.73
CA LEU A 282 9.67 -1.51 -32.38
C LEU A 282 8.56 -1.37 -31.33
N ALA A 283 8.72 -2.09 -30.23
CA ALA A 283 7.81 -2.05 -29.09
C ALA A 283 7.92 -0.72 -28.36
N ARG A 284 6.78 -0.08 -28.09
CA ARG A 284 6.73 1.07 -27.18
C ARG A 284 7.07 0.60 -25.77
N GLU A 285 7.77 1.42 -25.01
CA GLU A 285 8.05 1.14 -23.59
C GLU A 285 6.75 0.84 -22.83
N ARG A 286 5.75 1.69 -23.06
CA ARG A 286 4.47 1.67 -22.37
C ARG A 286 3.36 2.18 -23.26
N ASN A 287 2.12 1.83 -22.96
CA ASN A 287 0.96 2.40 -23.65
C ASN A 287 0.80 3.93 -23.52
N THR A 288 1.48 4.58 -22.57
CA THR A 288 1.48 6.04 -22.37
C THR A 288 2.80 6.73 -22.72
N SER A 289 3.79 6.03 -23.28
CA SER A 289 5.13 6.58 -23.58
C SER A 289 5.23 7.35 -24.90
N GLY A 290 4.13 7.51 -25.65
CA GLY A 290 4.08 8.22 -26.93
C GLY A 290 4.98 7.56 -27.98
N ASP A 291 6.02 8.27 -28.41
CA ASP A 291 6.97 7.81 -29.43
C ASP A 291 8.19 7.08 -28.85
N VAL A 292 8.28 6.89 -27.53
CA VAL A 292 9.41 6.18 -26.92
C VAL A 292 9.27 4.67 -27.12
N VAL A 293 10.28 4.07 -27.74
CA VAL A 293 10.45 2.62 -27.93
C VAL A 293 11.59 2.10 -27.06
N THR A 294 11.44 0.87 -26.57
CA THR A 294 12.44 0.18 -25.73
C THR A 294 13.16 -0.90 -26.51
N THR A 295 14.47 -1.03 -26.34
CA THR A 295 15.27 -2.00 -27.10
C THR A 295 15.15 -3.41 -26.53
N GLY A 296 15.25 -3.61 -25.21
CA GLY A 296 15.10 -4.94 -24.62
C GLY A 296 13.67 -5.48 -24.77
N GLY A 297 12.66 -4.66 -24.50
CA GLY A 297 11.26 -5.03 -24.74
C GLY A 297 10.95 -5.32 -26.22
N SER A 298 11.64 -4.65 -27.15
CA SER A 298 11.54 -4.98 -28.58
C SER A 298 12.18 -6.33 -28.92
N GLY A 299 13.24 -6.72 -28.22
CA GLY A 299 13.80 -8.08 -28.30
C GLY A 299 12.76 -9.15 -27.99
N PHE A 300 11.97 -8.94 -26.93
CA PHE A 300 10.88 -9.84 -26.57
C PHE A 300 9.78 -9.83 -27.65
N GLY A 301 9.43 -8.66 -28.17
CA GLY A 301 8.49 -8.51 -29.29
C GLY A 301 8.93 -9.25 -30.57
N ILE A 302 10.22 -9.27 -30.88
CA ILE A 302 10.76 -10.04 -32.02
C ILE A 302 10.54 -11.55 -31.83
N MET A 303 10.74 -12.06 -30.62
CA MET A 303 10.44 -13.45 -30.31
C MET A 303 8.93 -13.73 -30.41
N ALA A 304 8.09 -12.80 -29.95
CA ALA A 304 6.64 -12.88 -30.09
C ALA A 304 6.18 -12.90 -31.56
N LEU A 305 6.88 -12.22 -32.49
CA LEU A 305 6.60 -12.32 -33.94
C LEU A 305 6.80 -13.75 -34.46
N VAL A 306 7.83 -14.47 -33.99
CA VAL A 306 8.04 -15.88 -34.34
C VAL A 306 6.86 -16.72 -33.86
N VAL A 307 6.45 -16.55 -32.60
CA VAL A 307 5.27 -17.23 -32.04
C VAL A 307 4.01 -16.93 -32.85
N ALA A 308 3.78 -15.68 -33.22
CA ALA A 308 2.60 -15.26 -33.97
C ALA A 308 2.55 -15.84 -35.38
N MET A 309 3.69 -15.99 -36.07
CA MET A 309 3.77 -16.69 -37.35
C MET A 309 3.52 -18.19 -37.19
N GLU A 310 4.11 -18.82 -36.18
CA GLU A 310 3.97 -20.26 -35.93
C GLU A 310 2.53 -20.65 -35.55
N ARG A 311 1.86 -19.80 -34.76
CA ARG A 311 0.46 -19.96 -34.34
C ARG A 311 -0.54 -19.47 -35.37
N GLY A 312 -0.09 -18.82 -36.46
CA GLY A 312 -0.96 -18.30 -37.50
C GLY A 312 -1.81 -17.09 -37.07
N PHE A 313 -1.38 -16.33 -36.06
CA PHE A 313 -2.00 -15.04 -35.70
C PHE A 313 -1.75 -13.99 -36.79
N ILE A 314 -0.59 -14.09 -37.43
CA ILE A 314 -0.23 -13.36 -38.66
C ILE A 314 0.36 -14.35 -39.67
N THR A 315 0.36 -13.98 -40.94
CA THR A 315 1.04 -14.75 -41.98
C THR A 315 2.56 -14.59 -41.88
N ARG A 316 3.32 -15.57 -42.40
CA ARG A 316 4.79 -15.46 -42.52
C ARG A 316 5.20 -14.20 -43.29
N ALA A 317 4.48 -13.85 -44.36
CA ALA A 317 4.77 -12.66 -45.16
C ALA A 317 4.62 -11.37 -44.35
N GLU A 318 3.58 -11.25 -43.52
CA GLU A 318 3.38 -10.11 -42.62
C GLU A 318 4.49 -10.03 -41.57
N GLY A 319 4.89 -11.16 -40.98
CA GLY A 319 5.95 -11.21 -39.99
C GLY A 319 7.32 -10.83 -40.56
N LEU A 320 7.66 -11.33 -41.76
CA LEU A 320 8.91 -10.96 -42.45
C LEU A 320 8.93 -9.46 -42.82
N ALA A 321 7.81 -8.91 -43.29
CA ALA A 321 7.71 -7.49 -43.61
C ALA A 321 7.82 -6.60 -42.36
N HIS A 322 7.27 -7.05 -41.23
CA HIS A 322 7.42 -6.33 -39.96
C HIS A 322 8.87 -6.36 -39.47
N MET A 323 9.54 -7.51 -39.56
CA MET A 323 10.95 -7.63 -39.22
C MET A 323 11.85 -6.75 -40.11
N ASP A 324 11.58 -6.71 -41.41
CA ASP A 324 12.31 -5.85 -42.36
C ASP A 324 12.25 -4.38 -41.93
N LYS A 325 11.06 -3.90 -41.51
CA LYS A 325 10.88 -2.55 -40.94
C LYS A 325 11.68 -2.35 -39.64
N MET A 326 11.67 -3.33 -38.73
CA MET A 326 12.43 -3.23 -37.48
C MET A 326 13.93 -3.13 -37.76
N LEU A 327 14.45 -3.91 -38.70
CA LEU A 327 15.85 -3.85 -39.09
C LEU A 327 16.23 -2.53 -39.76
N ASP A 328 15.37 -1.96 -40.62
CA ASP A 328 15.60 -0.65 -41.23
C ASP A 328 15.82 0.45 -40.16
N PHE A 329 15.04 0.39 -39.08
CA PHE A 329 15.20 1.30 -37.95
C PHE A 329 16.46 1.01 -37.14
N LEU A 330 16.69 -0.26 -36.75
CA LEU A 330 17.81 -0.65 -35.88
C LEU A 330 19.19 -0.43 -36.53
N GLU A 331 19.26 -0.48 -37.86
CA GLU A 331 20.48 -0.21 -38.63
C GLU A 331 20.86 1.27 -38.65
N THR A 332 19.89 2.17 -38.46
CA THR A 332 20.05 3.61 -38.68
C THR A 332 19.90 4.46 -37.42
N CYS A 333 19.32 3.93 -36.35
CA CYS A 333 19.19 4.62 -35.07
C CYS A 333 20.53 4.80 -34.36
N ASP A 334 20.54 5.64 -33.33
CA ASP A 334 21.71 5.88 -32.49
C ASP A 334 22.20 4.56 -31.86
N ARG A 335 23.51 4.34 -31.97
CA ARG A 335 24.26 3.23 -31.34
C ARG A 335 25.62 3.73 -30.87
N TYR A 336 26.12 3.09 -29.83
CA TYR A 336 27.37 3.45 -29.17
C TYR A 336 28.19 2.18 -28.99
N HIS A 337 29.33 2.05 -29.68
CA HIS A 337 30.11 0.80 -29.67
C HIS A 337 29.27 -0.43 -30.05
N GLY A 338 28.40 -0.25 -31.06
CA GLY A 338 27.44 -1.26 -31.51
C GLY A 338 26.25 -1.53 -30.58
N VAL A 339 26.28 -1.01 -29.35
CA VAL A 339 25.22 -1.17 -28.34
C VAL A 339 24.15 -0.10 -28.52
N TRP A 340 22.88 -0.50 -28.44
CA TRP A 340 21.75 0.43 -28.48
C TRP A 340 21.47 1.02 -27.08
N PRO A 341 20.88 2.23 -27.03
CA PRO A 341 20.33 2.77 -25.79
C PRO A 341 19.15 1.96 -25.27
N HIS A 342 18.85 2.14 -23.98
CA HIS A 342 17.63 1.62 -23.36
C HIS A 342 16.38 2.14 -24.09
N TRP A 343 16.29 3.45 -24.30
CA TRP A 343 15.19 4.10 -25.00
C TRP A 343 15.64 4.87 -26.23
N LEU A 344 14.83 4.74 -27.29
CA LEU A 344 14.95 5.49 -28.52
C LEU A 344 13.62 6.19 -28.81
N ASN A 345 13.67 7.33 -29.47
CA ASN A 345 12.50 7.93 -30.08
C ASN A 345 12.21 7.19 -31.40
N GLY A 346 11.10 6.45 -31.45
CA GLY A 346 10.73 5.60 -32.58
C GLY A 346 10.46 6.35 -33.90
N SER A 347 10.26 7.67 -33.84
CA SER A 347 10.09 8.50 -35.04
C SER A 347 11.41 8.95 -35.65
N THR A 348 12.46 9.08 -34.84
CA THR A 348 13.73 9.72 -35.26
C THR A 348 14.96 8.82 -35.14
N GLY A 349 14.88 7.71 -34.42
CA GLY A 349 16.02 6.86 -34.11
C GLY A 349 17.00 7.49 -33.13
N ARG A 350 16.66 8.63 -32.51
CA ARG A 350 17.52 9.31 -31.55
C ARG A 350 17.34 8.77 -30.14
N ILE A 351 18.42 8.77 -29.37
CA ILE A 351 18.37 8.40 -27.97
C ILE A 351 17.38 9.26 -27.18
N VAL A 352 16.63 8.61 -26.29
CA VAL A 352 15.90 9.26 -25.19
C VAL A 352 16.60 8.83 -23.89
N PRO A 353 17.32 9.73 -23.19
CA PRO A 353 18.04 9.35 -21.98
C PRO A 353 17.10 8.77 -20.92
N PHE A 354 17.45 7.61 -20.35
CA PHE A 354 16.71 7.00 -19.25
C PHE A 354 16.96 7.75 -17.94
N SER A 355 18.17 8.31 -17.78
CA SER A 355 18.53 9.26 -16.73
C SER A 355 19.59 10.24 -17.26
N GLU A 356 20.03 11.20 -16.42
CA GLU A 356 21.06 12.18 -16.83
C GLU A 356 22.33 11.52 -17.38
N LYS A 357 22.81 10.45 -16.74
CA LYS A 357 24.06 9.77 -17.10
C LYS A 357 23.85 8.50 -17.93
N ASP A 358 22.61 8.07 -18.05
CA ASP A 358 22.22 6.96 -18.91
C ASP A 358 21.67 7.50 -20.23
N ASN A 359 22.61 8.03 -21.02
CA ASN A 359 22.39 8.66 -22.31
C ASN A 359 23.35 8.09 -23.38
N GLY A 360 23.65 6.79 -23.29
CA GLY A 360 24.47 6.10 -24.27
C GLY A 360 23.99 4.66 -24.49
N GLY A 361 24.93 3.73 -24.59
CA GLY A 361 24.62 2.31 -24.79
C GLY A 361 24.25 1.62 -23.48
N ASP A 362 23.17 0.86 -23.52
CA ASP A 362 22.74 -0.09 -22.48
C ASP A 362 23.00 -1.52 -22.99
N LEU A 363 24.01 -2.18 -22.39
CA LEU A 363 24.43 -3.51 -22.81
C LEU A 363 23.40 -4.60 -22.47
N VAL A 364 22.63 -4.41 -21.40
CA VAL A 364 21.64 -5.39 -20.95
C VAL A 364 20.44 -5.38 -21.89
N GLU A 365 19.88 -4.21 -22.16
CA GLU A 365 18.77 -4.05 -23.10
C GLU A 365 19.16 -4.50 -24.52
N SER A 366 20.38 -4.15 -24.95
CA SER A 366 20.91 -4.64 -26.23
C SER A 366 21.06 -6.16 -26.26
N SER A 367 21.43 -6.79 -25.15
CA SER A 367 21.55 -8.25 -25.08
C SER A 367 20.18 -8.94 -25.14
N PHE A 368 19.12 -8.35 -24.57
CA PHE A 368 17.75 -8.82 -24.76
C PHE A 368 17.28 -8.66 -26.21
N LEU A 369 17.60 -7.52 -26.85
CA LEU A 369 17.33 -7.30 -28.27
C LEU A 369 18.01 -8.36 -29.15
N ILE A 370 19.30 -8.60 -28.93
CA ILE A 370 20.07 -9.60 -29.67
C ILE A 370 19.53 -11.02 -29.44
N GLN A 371 19.12 -11.36 -28.21
CA GLN A 371 18.50 -12.65 -27.94
C GLN A 371 17.28 -12.86 -28.86
N GLY A 372 16.44 -11.85 -29.04
CA GLY A 372 15.32 -11.88 -29.98
C GLY A 372 15.75 -11.98 -31.44
N LEU A 373 16.71 -11.16 -31.87
CA LEU A 373 17.22 -11.16 -33.25
C LEU A 373 17.83 -12.51 -33.65
N ILE A 374 18.66 -13.11 -32.80
CA ILE A 374 19.23 -14.45 -33.03
C ILE A 374 18.13 -15.50 -33.12
N THR A 375 17.14 -15.45 -32.21
CA THR A 375 16.01 -16.39 -32.24
C THR A 375 15.25 -16.31 -33.57
N PHE A 376 14.90 -15.09 -34.01
CA PHE A 376 14.23 -14.88 -35.30
C PHE A 376 15.10 -15.35 -36.47
N ARG A 377 16.40 -15.05 -36.46
CA ARG A 377 17.34 -15.50 -37.49
C ARG A 377 17.33 -17.02 -37.64
N GLN A 378 17.29 -17.77 -36.54
CA GLN A 378 17.27 -19.23 -36.58
C GLN A 378 15.94 -19.81 -37.09
N TYR A 379 14.87 -19.01 -37.13
CA TYR A 379 13.56 -19.39 -37.69
C TYR A 379 13.49 -19.23 -39.23
N LEU A 380 14.43 -18.49 -39.80
CA LEU A 380 14.49 -18.22 -41.23
C LEU A 380 15.08 -19.38 -42.03
N ASP A 381 14.61 -19.53 -43.27
CA ASP A 381 15.17 -20.46 -44.24
C ASP A 381 16.21 -19.74 -45.12
N PRO A 382 17.52 -19.97 -44.92
CA PRO A 382 18.57 -19.35 -45.73
C PRO A 382 18.57 -19.80 -47.20
N GLY A 383 17.80 -20.83 -47.56
CA GLY A 383 17.54 -21.22 -48.94
C GLY A 383 16.62 -20.25 -49.69
N ILE A 384 15.90 -19.39 -48.97
CA ILE A 384 15.00 -18.36 -49.53
C ILE A 384 15.72 -17.02 -49.55
N ALA A 385 15.93 -16.45 -50.75
CA ALA A 385 16.74 -15.24 -50.92
C ALA A 385 16.30 -14.03 -50.06
N ALA A 386 14.98 -13.82 -49.91
CA ALA A 386 14.46 -12.72 -49.09
C ALA A 386 14.75 -12.93 -47.59
N GLU A 387 14.66 -14.16 -47.10
CA GLU A 387 14.95 -14.50 -45.70
C GLU A 387 16.46 -14.51 -45.44
N GLN A 388 17.25 -14.99 -46.39
CA GLN A 388 18.72 -14.90 -46.35
C GLN A 388 19.21 -13.46 -46.22
N GLN A 389 18.55 -12.49 -46.87
CA GLN A 389 18.88 -11.08 -46.69
C GLN A 389 18.67 -10.61 -45.25
N LEU A 390 17.57 -11.02 -44.59
CA LEU A 390 17.34 -10.71 -43.18
C LEU A 390 18.38 -11.39 -42.28
N VAL A 391 18.77 -12.63 -42.59
CA VAL A 391 19.84 -13.35 -41.87
C VAL A 391 21.15 -12.56 -41.91
N GLU A 392 21.55 -12.05 -43.07
CA GLU A 392 22.78 -11.26 -43.25
C GLU A 392 22.74 -9.93 -42.47
N ARG A 393 21.60 -9.24 -42.51
CA ARG A 393 21.38 -7.99 -41.76
C ARG A 393 21.49 -8.21 -40.24
N ILE A 394 20.82 -9.24 -39.73
CA ILE A 394 20.89 -9.62 -38.31
C ILE A 394 22.33 -9.97 -37.89
N ASN A 395 23.03 -10.75 -38.70
CA ASN A 395 24.44 -11.08 -38.44
C ASN A 395 25.32 -9.83 -38.34
N ALA A 396 25.13 -8.87 -39.24
CA ALA A 396 25.89 -7.63 -39.23
C ALA A 396 25.63 -6.79 -37.97
N LEU A 397 24.37 -6.70 -37.53
CA LEU A 397 24.00 -5.99 -36.30
C LEU A 397 24.60 -6.64 -35.05
N TRP A 398 24.45 -7.96 -34.92
CA TRP A 398 24.99 -8.74 -33.82
C TRP A 398 26.51 -8.64 -33.71
N GLN A 399 27.22 -8.86 -34.83
CA GLN A 399 28.69 -8.86 -34.85
C GLN A 399 29.30 -7.47 -34.61
N ALA A 400 28.51 -6.41 -34.71
CA ALA A 400 28.96 -5.05 -34.43
C ALA A 400 28.95 -4.70 -32.93
N VAL A 401 28.32 -5.51 -32.07
CA VAL A 401 28.23 -5.22 -30.63
C VAL A 401 29.58 -5.46 -29.95
N GLU A 402 30.18 -4.40 -29.40
CA GLU A 402 31.52 -4.42 -28.80
C GLU A 402 31.50 -4.87 -27.32
N TYR A 403 31.16 -6.13 -27.02
CA TYR A 403 31.12 -6.62 -25.62
C TYR A 403 32.46 -6.47 -24.87
N ASP A 404 33.58 -6.65 -25.57
CA ASP A 404 34.92 -6.51 -24.99
C ASP A 404 35.22 -5.06 -24.55
N PHE A 405 34.69 -4.06 -25.28
CA PHE A 405 34.77 -2.64 -24.88
C PHE A 405 34.12 -2.40 -23.51
N PHE A 406 32.94 -2.99 -23.27
CA PHE A 406 32.21 -2.87 -22.01
C PHE A 406 32.87 -3.60 -20.83
N THR A 407 34.01 -4.25 -21.03
CA THR A 407 34.81 -4.80 -19.93
C THR A 407 35.68 -3.76 -19.23
N GLN A 408 35.97 -2.64 -19.89
CA GLN A 408 37.01 -1.69 -19.46
C GLN A 408 38.39 -2.35 -19.26
N GLY A 409 38.67 -3.45 -19.96
CA GLY A 409 39.87 -4.26 -19.75
C GLY A 409 39.89 -5.01 -18.41
N GLN A 410 38.74 -5.16 -17.75
CA GLN A 410 38.58 -5.91 -16.51
C GLN A 410 37.88 -7.26 -16.73
N ASN A 411 37.87 -8.10 -15.69
CA ASN A 411 37.16 -9.37 -15.70
C ASN A 411 35.69 -9.22 -15.25
N ALA A 412 34.98 -8.22 -15.78
CA ALA A 412 33.54 -8.06 -15.62
C ALA A 412 32.96 -7.23 -16.78
N LEU A 413 31.65 -7.30 -17.00
CA LEU A 413 30.93 -6.39 -17.90
C LEU A 413 30.35 -5.23 -17.11
N TYR A 414 30.33 -4.05 -17.73
CA TYR A 414 29.61 -2.88 -17.24
C TYR A 414 28.31 -2.71 -18.02
N TRP A 415 27.28 -2.26 -17.33
CA TRP A 415 25.94 -2.11 -17.90
C TRP A 415 25.89 -0.98 -18.93
N HIS A 416 26.45 0.19 -18.60
CA HIS A 416 26.26 1.42 -19.39
C HIS A 416 27.59 2.02 -19.83
N TRP A 417 27.56 2.67 -20.99
CA TRP A 417 28.58 3.62 -21.44
C TRP A 417 27.94 4.81 -22.13
N SER A 418 28.43 6.01 -21.86
CA SER A 418 27.94 7.27 -22.46
C SER A 418 29.02 8.00 -23.26
N PRO A 419 28.68 8.63 -24.40
CA PRO A 419 29.60 9.52 -25.11
C PRO A 419 30.00 10.76 -24.30
N ASP A 420 29.12 11.24 -23.41
CA ASP A 420 29.33 12.44 -22.60
C ASP A 420 29.95 12.12 -21.24
N TYR A 421 29.61 10.96 -20.67
CA TYR A 421 29.95 10.59 -19.29
C TYR A 421 30.88 9.39 -19.17
N GLY A 422 31.20 8.70 -20.27
CA GLY A 422 31.97 7.45 -20.24
C GLY A 422 31.30 6.39 -19.36
N PHE A 423 32.07 5.72 -18.51
CA PHE A 423 31.59 4.70 -17.57
C PHE A 423 31.13 5.26 -16.21
N GLN A 424 30.75 6.54 -16.10
CA GLN A 424 30.39 7.16 -14.82
C GLN A 424 29.13 6.58 -14.15
N MET A 425 28.25 5.88 -14.89
CA MET A 425 27.18 5.07 -14.29
C MET A 425 27.76 3.96 -13.39
N ASN A 426 28.95 3.45 -13.75
CA ASN A 426 29.78 2.57 -12.93
C ASN A 426 29.05 1.36 -12.33
N MET A 427 28.19 0.72 -13.13
CA MET A 427 27.38 -0.42 -12.71
C MET A 427 27.93 -1.70 -13.33
N VAL A 428 28.64 -2.49 -12.50
CA VAL A 428 29.15 -3.81 -12.89
C VAL A 428 28.01 -4.81 -12.88
N LEU A 429 27.90 -5.63 -13.92
CA LEU A 429 26.95 -6.73 -13.97
C LEU A 429 27.40 -7.85 -13.02
N ARG A 430 26.69 -8.02 -11.90
CA ARG A 430 26.98 -9.07 -10.91
C ARG A 430 25.72 -9.85 -10.62
N GLY A 431 25.81 -11.17 -10.77
CA GLY A 431 24.69 -12.06 -10.53
C GLY A 431 24.47 -12.35 -9.03
N TYR A 432 23.36 -12.98 -8.66
CA TYR A 432 22.32 -13.49 -9.56
C TYR A 432 21.25 -12.43 -9.78
N ASN A 433 20.95 -12.16 -11.05
CA ASN A 433 19.91 -11.24 -11.52
C ASN A 433 19.58 -11.56 -13.00
N GLU A 434 18.85 -10.68 -13.67
CA GLU A 434 18.36 -10.83 -15.05
C GLU A 434 19.43 -10.85 -16.16
N THR A 435 20.71 -10.61 -15.83
CA THR A 435 21.73 -10.19 -16.82
C THR A 435 22.60 -11.32 -17.38
N LEU A 436 22.32 -12.59 -17.05
CA LEU A 436 23.10 -13.76 -17.50
C LEU A 436 23.35 -13.78 -19.02
N ILE A 437 22.33 -13.46 -19.81
CA ILE A 437 22.39 -13.53 -21.28
C ILE A 437 23.47 -12.61 -21.87
N CYS A 438 23.81 -11.51 -21.20
CA CYS A 438 24.88 -10.60 -21.63
C CYS A 438 26.23 -11.31 -21.69
N TYR A 439 26.49 -12.19 -20.71
CA TYR A 439 27.73 -12.94 -20.63
C TYR A 439 27.79 -14.06 -21.65
N VAL A 440 26.68 -14.79 -21.84
CA VAL A 440 26.58 -15.86 -22.85
C VAL A 440 26.81 -15.28 -24.25
N LEU A 441 26.13 -14.19 -24.58
CA LEU A 441 26.29 -13.49 -25.84
C LEU A 441 27.71 -12.92 -25.99
N GLY A 442 28.21 -12.18 -24.99
CA GLY A 442 29.58 -11.64 -25.05
C GLY A 442 30.64 -12.72 -25.24
N ALA A 443 30.46 -13.92 -24.66
CA ALA A 443 31.39 -15.03 -24.86
C ALA A 443 31.27 -15.66 -26.26
N GLY A 444 30.06 -15.68 -26.81
CA GLY A 444 29.75 -16.18 -28.15
C GLY A 444 30.09 -15.23 -29.30
N SER A 445 30.30 -13.94 -29.03
CA SER A 445 30.65 -12.96 -30.06
C SER A 445 31.94 -13.35 -30.80
N PRO A 446 31.95 -13.44 -32.15
CA PRO A 446 33.13 -13.81 -32.91
C PRO A 446 34.10 -12.64 -33.16
N THR A 447 33.66 -11.41 -32.95
CA THR A 447 34.38 -10.16 -33.24
C THR A 447 34.83 -9.44 -31.98
N HIS A 448 33.99 -9.45 -30.93
CA HIS A 448 34.16 -8.68 -29.70
C HIS A 448 33.95 -9.56 -28.48
N THR A 449 34.77 -10.61 -28.38
CA THR A 449 34.54 -11.71 -27.42
C THR A 449 35.05 -11.38 -26.01
N ILE A 450 34.30 -11.78 -24.98
CA ILE A 450 34.80 -11.74 -23.59
C ILE A 450 35.50 -13.04 -23.21
N SER A 451 36.31 -13.00 -22.15
CA SER A 451 36.98 -14.19 -21.62
C SER A 451 36.06 -14.97 -20.65
N ARG A 452 36.40 -16.25 -20.38
CA ARG A 452 35.75 -17.01 -19.30
C ARG A 452 35.93 -16.34 -17.94
N ASP A 453 37.06 -15.69 -17.70
CA ASP A 453 37.33 -14.97 -16.45
C ASP A 453 36.37 -13.78 -16.27
N THR A 454 35.93 -13.15 -17.36
CA THR A 454 34.91 -12.08 -17.31
C THR A 454 33.60 -12.59 -16.69
N TYR A 455 33.15 -13.79 -17.07
CA TYR A 455 31.99 -14.43 -16.46
C TYR A 455 32.24 -14.86 -15.01
N ARG A 456 33.36 -15.53 -14.76
CA ARG A 456 33.71 -16.06 -13.43
C ARG A 456 33.84 -14.96 -12.36
N TYR A 457 34.58 -13.89 -12.64
CA TYR A 457 34.83 -12.82 -11.65
C TYR A 457 33.79 -11.69 -11.71
N GLY A 458 33.13 -11.52 -12.85
CA GLY A 458 32.03 -10.56 -13.03
C GLY A 458 30.71 -11.13 -12.51
N TYR A 459 30.06 -11.95 -13.35
CA TYR A 459 28.71 -12.47 -13.08
C TYR A 459 28.67 -13.39 -11.86
N MET A 460 29.50 -14.45 -11.86
CA MET A 460 29.52 -15.42 -10.76
C MET A 460 30.18 -14.87 -9.50
N ASN A 461 30.85 -13.71 -9.58
CA ASN A 461 31.51 -13.05 -8.47
C ASN A 461 32.42 -14.02 -7.67
N ASP A 462 33.15 -14.89 -8.40
CA ASP A 462 33.98 -15.98 -7.88
C ASP A 462 33.28 -16.87 -6.84
N GLY A 463 31.98 -17.13 -7.05
CA GLY A 463 31.15 -17.97 -6.18
C GLY A 463 30.36 -17.21 -5.11
N ALA A 464 30.57 -15.91 -4.92
CA ALA A 464 29.80 -15.10 -3.97
C ALA A 464 28.32 -14.90 -4.38
N ILE A 465 27.95 -15.32 -5.59
CA ILE A 465 26.58 -15.41 -6.09
C ILE A 465 25.72 -16.49 -5.38
N LEU A 466 26.37 -17.49 -4.78
CA LEU A 466 25.69 -18.63 -4.15
C LEU A 466 24.90 -18.21 -2.90
N ASN A 467 23.73 -18.81 -2.71
CA ASN A 467 22.86 -18.59 -1.55
C ASN A 467 22.79 -19.85 -0.68
N GLY A 468 22.13 -20.91 -1.15
CA GLY A 468 21.99 -22.20 -0.46
C GLY A 468 21.05 -22.22 0.74
N ASN A 469 20.41 -21.10 1.11
CA ASN A 469 19.47 -21.06 2.23
C ASN A 469 18.09 -21.60 1.84
N SER A 470 17.29 -21.99 2.84
CA SER A 470 15.91 -22.45 2.66
C SER A 470 14.90 -21.34 3.03
N TYR A 471 13.94 -21.11 2.13
CA TYR A 471 12.83 -20.17 2.30
C TYR A 471 11.53 -20.94 2.09
N TYR A 472 10.62 -20.92 3.07
CA TYR A 472 9.39 -21.73 3.07
C TYR A 472 9.63 -23.24 2.82
N GLY A 473 10.79 -23.76 3.24
CA GLY A 473 11.18 -25.15 3.01
C GLY A 473 11.79 -25.44 1.62
N ILE A 474 11.98 -24.42 0.78
CA ILE A 474 12.56 -24.53 -0.56
C ILE A 474 13.97 -23.97 -0.53
N THR A 475 14.97 -24.77 -0.93
CA THR A 475 16.36 -24.31 -1.02
C THR A 475 16.55 -23.47 -2.28
N LEU A 476 17.10 -22.27 -2.13
CA LEU A 476 17.42 -21.37 -3.24
C LEU A 476 18.93 -21.47 -3.56
N PRO A 477 19.35 -21.98 -4.74
CA PRO A 477 20.76 -22.14 -5.07
C PRO A 477 21.57 -20.83 -5.08
N MET A 478 21.07 -19.78 -5.73
CA MET A 478 21.76 -18.51 -5.96
C MET A 478 20.91 -17.28 -5.63
N GLY A 479 21.57 -16.14 -5.48
CA GLY A 479 20.96 -14.82 -5.43
C GLY A 479 20.57 -14.37 -4.02
N TRP A 480 19.77 -13.31 -3.98
CA TRP A 480 19.40 -12.63 -2.73
C TRP A 480 18.47 -13.49 -1.86
N ALA A 481 18.23 -13.04 -0.62
CA ALA A 481 17.22 -13.67 0.21
C ALA A 481 15.86 -13.64 -0.49
N TYR A 482 15.19 -14.80 -0.56
CA TYR A 482 13.96 -15.00 -1.32
C TYR A 482 14.07 -14.75 -2.85
N GLY A 483 15.28 -14.66 -3.41
CA GLY A 483 15.57 -14.60 -4.84
C GLY A 483 15.52 -13.21 -5.48
N GLY A 484 14.59 -12.35 -5.07
CA GLY A 484 14.35 -11.02 -5.68
C GLY A 484 13.11 -11.01 -6.59
N PRO A 485 12.93 -9.98 -7.44
CA PRO A 485 11.84 -9.90 -8.41
C PRO A 485 11.84 -11.09 -9.37
N LEU A 486 10.66 -11.62 -9.71
CA LEU A 486 10.59 -12.89 -10.41
C LEU A 486 11.09 -12.87 -11.87
N PHE A 487 11.14 -11.69 -12.52
CA PHE A 487 11.63 -11.52 -13.88
C PHE A 487 13.10 -11.92 -14.07
N PHE A 488 13.86 -12.05 -12.99
CA PHE A 488 15.21 -12.64 -12.99
C PHE A 488 15.23 -14.07 -13.57
N THR A 489 14.12 -14.80 -13.44
CA THR A 489 13.95 -16.16 -14.01
C THR A 489 13.38 -16.16 -15.42
N HIS A 490 13.09 -14.99 -16.01
CA HIS A 490 12.40 -14.87 -17.30
C HIS A 490 13.31 -14.31 -18.39
N TYR A 491 13.85 -13.10 -18.25
CA TYR A 491 14.37 -12.33 -19.40
C TYR A 491 15.57 -12.99 -20.08
N SER A 492 16.52 -13.50 -19.30
CA SER A 492 17.67 -14.24 -19.84
C SER A 492 17.29 -15.62 -20.37
N PHE A 493 16.09 -16.13 -20.08
CA PHE A 493 15.65 -17.50 -20.37
C PHE A 493 14.50 -17.56 -21.38
N LEU A 494 14.22 -16.47 -22.10
CA LEU A 494 13.23 -16.51 -23.18
C LEU A 494 13.75 -17.34 -24.37
N GLY A 495 15.06 -17.27 -24.63
CA GLY A 495 15.75 -18.06 -25.64
C GLY A 495 16.74 -19.05 -25.04
N LEU A 496 17.48 -18.67 -24.00
CA LEU A 496 18.39 -19.60 -23.32
C LEU A 496 17.59 -20.66 -22.54
N ASP A 497 17.69 -21.91 -22.95
CA ASP A 497 16.91 -23.00 -22.35
C ASP A 497 17.48 -23.44 -20.99
N PRO A 498 16.77 -23.24 -19.86
CA PRO A 498 17.28 -23.62 -18.55
C PRO A 498 17.20 -25.13 -18.27
N ARG A 499 16.42 -25.91 -19.04
CA ARG A 499 16.05 -27.31 -18.69
C ARG A 499 17.23 -28.27 -18.58
N LYS A 500 18.33 -27.96 -19.27
CA LYS A 500 19.59 -28.74 -19.25
C LYS A 500 20.80 -27.86 -18.95
N LEU A 501 20.57 -26.60 -18.63
CA LEU A 501 21.63 -25.62 -18.45
C LEU A 501 22.22 -25.75 -17.05
N GLU A 502 23.50 -26.09 -16.99
CA GLU A 502 24.27 -26.13 -15.76
C GLU A 502 25.65 -25.51 -15.99
N ASP A 503 26.20 -24.88 -14.96
CA ASP A 503 27.62 -24.52 -14.91
C ASP A 503 28.29 -25.16 -13.69
N SER A 504 29.52 -24.76 -13.37
CA SER A 504 30.25 -25.32 -12.22
C SER A 504 29.60 -25.06 -10.84
N TYR A 505 28.58 -24.22 -10.77
CA TYR A 505 27.97 -23.75 -9.53
C TYR A 505 26.50 -24.19 -9.39
N VAL A 506 25.73 -24.23 -10.48
CA VAL A 506 24.27 -24.32 -10.39
C VAL A 506 23.62 -25.03 -11.57
N ASN A 507 22.51 -25.72 -11.30
CA ASN A 507 21.51 -26.09 -12.30
C ASN A 507 20.47 -24.97 -12.42
N TYR A 508 20.30 -24.39 -13.60
CA TYR A 508 19.46 -23.21 -13.78
C TYR A 508 17.96 -23.53 -13.78
N LEU A 509 17.56 -24.75 -14.15
CA LEU A 509 16.18 -25.20 -13.98
C LEU A 509 15.82 -25.27 -12.50
N GLU A 510 16.69 -25.85 -11.66
CA GLU A 510 16.49 -25.91 -10.21
C GLU A 510 16.41 -24.52 -9.60
N GLN A 511 17.28 -23.59 -10.02
CA GLN A 511 17.22 -22.19 -9.59
C GLN A 511 15.88 -21.53 -9.94
N ASN A 512 15.44 -21.65 -11.19
CA ASN A 512 14.24 -20.96 -11.67
C ASN A 512 12.95 -21.54 -11.06
N ILE A 513 12.89 -22.86 -10.86
CA ILE A 513 11.81 -23.53 -10.11
C ILE A 513 11.81 -23.06 -8.65
N ALA A 514 12.96 -23.08 -7.98
CA ALA A 514 13.05 -22.69 -6.58
C ALA A 514 12.60 -21.22 -6.36
N HIS A 515 13.09 -20.30 -7.18
CA HIS A 515 12.74 -18.88 -7.08
C HIS A 515 11.24 -18.65 -7.37
N SER A 516 10.68 -19.31 -8.40
CA SER A 516 9.24 -19.22 -8.71
C SER A 516 8.37 -19.75 -7.56
N LEU A 517 8.70 -20.91 -7.00
CA LEU A 517 7.95 -21.49 -5.88
C LEU A 517 8.08 -20.67 -4.60
N ILE A 518 9.23 -20.06 -4.32
CA ILE A 518 9.40 -19.16 -3.17
C ILE A 518 8.51 -17.92 -3.31
N ASN A 519 8.44 -17.34 -4.52
CA ASN A 519 7.58 -16.19 -4.81
C ASN A 519 6.10 -16.53 -4.64
N TRP A 520 5.65 -17.65 -5.24
CA TRP A 520 4.30 -18.19 -5.07
C TRP A 520 3.97 -18.43 -3.59
N LYS A 521 4.86 -19.11 -2.85
CA LYS A 521 4.64 -19.47 -1.45
C LYS A 521 4.60 -18.25 -0.52
N HIS A 522 5.33 -17.19 -0.84
CA HIS A 522 5.23 -15.91 -0.14
C HIS A 522 3.83 -15.31 -0.27
N CYS A 523 3.30 -15.26 -1.50
CA CYS A 523 1.95 -14.75 -1.77
C CYS A 523 0.87 -15.62 -1.12
N GLU A 524 0.99 -16.95 -1.20
CA GLU A 524 0.05 -17.87 -0.52
C GLU A 524 0.08 -17.68 1.00
N THR A 525 1.27 -17.51 1.58
CA THR A 525 1.43 -17.30 3.04
C THR A 525 0.89 -15.93 3.46
N ASN A 526 1.01 -14.92 2.59
CA ASN A 526 0.53 -13.56 2.79
C ASN A 526 0.90 -12.96 4.18
N PRO A 527 2.20 -12.82 4.49
CA PRO A 527 2.66 -12.40 5.82
C PRO A 527 2.18 -11.00 6.24
N PHE A 528 1.79 -10.17 5.27
CA PHE A 528 1.30 -8.81 5.50
C PHE A 528 -0.22 -8.68 5.45
N SER A 529 -0.95 -9.79 5.23
CA SER A 529 -2.42 -9.82 5.15
C SER A 529 -2.98 -8.87 4.08
N TYR A 530 -2.31 -8.75 2.93
CA TYR A 530 -2.83 -8.01 1.78
C TYR A 530 -4.11 -8.66 1.24
N VAL A 531 -5.03 -7.84 0.74
CA VAL A 531 -6.28 -8.34 0.18
C VAL A 531 -6.02 -8.99 -1.18
N GLY A 532 -6.62 -10.16 -1.42
CA GLY A 532 -6.58 -10.84 -2.71
C GLY A 532 -5.41 -11.81 -2.92
N TYR A 533 -4.34 -11.73 -2.12
CA TYR A 533 -3.22 -12.68 -2.18
C TYR A 533 -3.70 -14.10 -1.82
N SER A 534 -3.34 -15.09 -2.64
CA SER A 534 -3.70 -16.50 -2.43
C SER A 534 -2.80 -17.44 -3.24
N ASN A 535 -3.04 -18.75 -3.18
CA ASN A 535 -2.40 -19.73 -4.06
C ASN A 535 -2.78 -19.54 -5.55
N GLU A 536 -3.92 -18.90 -5.84
CA GLU A 536 -4.42 -18.61 -7.19
C GLU A 536 -4.12 -17.17 -7.64
N CYS A 537 -3.68 -16.29 -6.73
CA CYS A 537 -3.43 -14.88 -7.02
C CYS A 537 -2.08 -14.50 -6.41
N TRP A 538 -1.04 -14.64 -7.22
CA TRP A 538 0.35 -14.53 -6.81
C TRP A 538 1.22 -13.93 -7.94
N GLY A 539 2.43 -13.52 -7.57
CA GLY A 539 3.43 -13.05 -8.53
C GLY A 539 3.91 -11.65 -8.20
N LEU A 540 5.09 -11.59 -7.57
CA LEU A 540 5.77 -10.33 -7.24
C LEU A 540 6.95 -10.10 -8.19
N THR A 541 6.88 -9.02 -8.98
CA THR A 541 7.98 -8.61 -9.84
C THR A 541 8.00 -7.09 -10.05
N ALA A 542 9.04 -6.59 -10.72
CA ALA A 542 9.14 -5.16 -10.99
C ALA A 542 8.02 -4.73 -11.96
N SER A 543 7.26 -3.70 -11.60
CA SER A 543 6.10 -3.25 -12.37
C SER A 543 5.62 -1.89 -11.90
N ASP A 544 4.57 -1.38 -12.54
CA ASP A 544 3.78 -0.28 -11.99
C ASP A 544 3.21 -0.59 -10.62
N ASN A 545 2.95 0.50 -9.90
CA ASN A 545 2.40 0.53 -8.57
C ASN A 545 1.44 1.75 -8.47
N HIS A 546 0.54 1.76 -7.48
CA HIS A 546 -0.35 2.88 -7.19
C HIS A 546 0.38 4.21 -6.92
N GLU A 547 1.67 4.16 -6.55
CA GLU A 547 2.54 5.34 -6.34
C GLU A 547 3.58 5.57 -7.46
N GLY A 548 3.59 4.76 -8.53
CA GLY A 548 4.57 4.88 -9.61
C GLY A 548 5.06 3.53 -10.11
N TYR A 549 6.34 3.21 -9.87
CA TYR A 549 6.98 1.95 -10.27
C TYR A 549 7.87 1.45 -9.13
N SER A 550 7.92 0.14 -8.90
CA SER A 550 8.77 -0.45 -7.87
C SER A 550 9.21 -1.87 -8.26
N ALA A 551 10.37 -2.28 -7.78
CA ALA A 551 10.88 -3.64 -7.96
C ALA A 551 10.28 -4.58 -6.90
N HIS A 552 9.01 -4.99 -7.08
CA HIS A 552 8.34 -5.85 -6.11
C HIS A 552 8.99 -7.23 -6.04
N SER A 553 9.10 -7.75 -4.82
CA SER A 553 9.64 -9.07 -4.53
C SER A 553 9.20 -9.50 -3.12
N PRO A 554 9.44 -10.76 -2.70
CA PRO A 554 9.12 -11.18 -1.33
C PRO A 554 9.78 -10.35 -0.21
N THR A 555 10.86 -9.63 -0.49
CA THR A 555 11.53 -8.71 0.46
C THR A 555 11.16 -7.24 0.27
N ASN A 556 10.37 -6.93 -0.76
CA ASN A 556 9.84 -5.61 -1.09
C ASN A 556 8.38 -5.76 -1.54
N ASP A 557 7.54 -6.37 -0.69
CA ASP A 557 6.15 -6.64 -0.97
C ASP A 557 5.27 -5.46 -0.54
N LEU A 558 4.71 -4.76 -1.53
CA LEU A 558 3.88 -3.57 -1.36
C LEU A 558 2.39 -3.84 -1.64
N GLY A 559 1.98 -5.12 -1.66
CA GLY A 559 0.60 -5.52 -1.92
C GLY A 559 0.21 -5.52 -3.41
N VAL A 560 1.21 -5.45 -4.30
CA VAL A 560 1.03 -5.38 -5.76
C VAL A 560 1.29 -6.75 -6.38
N ILE A 561 0.28 -7.30 -7.06
CA ILE A 561 0.41 -8.49 -7.90
C ILE A 561 0.61 -8.06 -9.36
N THR A 562 1.57 -8.69 -10.02
CA THR A 562 1.94 -8.40 -11.41
C THR A 562 1.77 -9.68 -12.25
N PRO A 563 0.78 -9.76 -13.18
CA PRO A 563 0.46 -11.00 -13.89
C PRO A 563 1.65 -11.66 -14.60
N THR A 564 2.56 -10.88 -15.20
CA THR A 564 3.72 -11.44 -15.89
C THR A 564 4.58 -12.33 -14.99
N ALA A 565 4.62 -12.07 -13.67
CA ALA A 565 5.41 -12.85 -12.73
C ALA A 565 4.96 -14.32 -12.73
N ALA A 566 3.67 -14.56 -12.47
CA ALA A 566 3.12 -15.91 -12.42
C ALA A 566 3.04 -16.54 -13.82
N ILE A 567 2.57 -15.78 -14.81
CA ILE A 567 2.34 -16.29 -16.17
C ILE A 567 3.65 -16.67 -16.84
N SER A 568 4.69 -15.84 -16.73
CA SER A 568 5.98 -16.11 -17.37
C SER A 568 6.80 -17.18 -16.65
N SER A 569 6.39 -17.59 -15.44
CA SER A 569 6.93 -18.76 -14.73
C SER A 569 6.25 -20.09 -15.11
N LEU A 570 5.32 -20.09 -16.07
CA LEU A 570 4.58 -21.29 -16.50
C LEU A 570 5.47 -22.51 -16.82
N PRO A 571 6.65 -22.39 -17.48
CA PRO A 571 7.52 -23.55 -17.69
C PRO A 571 8.16 -24.12 -16.43
N TYR A 572 8.16 -23.39 -15.31
CA TYR A 572 8.78 -23.79 -14.05
C TYR A 572 7.76 -24.28 -13.03
N THR A 573 6.59 -23.63 -12.99
CA THR A 573 5.51 -23.90 -12.02
C THR A 573 4.16 -24.03 -12.73
N PRO A 574 3.99 -25.02 -13.64
CA PRO A 574 2.86 -25.04 -14.56
C PRO A 574 1.50 -25.11 -13.88
N GLU A 575 1.38 -25.85 -12.77
CA GLU A 575 0.15 -25.94 -11.99
C GLU A 575 -0.22 -24.58 -11.38
N GLN A 576 0.70 -23.96 -10.64
CA GLN A 576 0.49 -22.68 -9.96
C GLN A 576 0.26 -21.52 -10.95
N SER A 577 0.96 -21.54 -12.08
CA SER A 577 0.83 -20.53 -13.12
C SER A 577 -0.49 -20.67 -13.90
N LEU A 578 -0.95 -21.90 -14.20
CA LEU A 578 -2.26 -22.10 -14.82
C LEU A 578 -3.40 -21.68 -13.89
N ASP A 579 -3.30 -21.98 -12.59
CA ASP A 579 -4.28 -21.52 -11.61
C ASP A 579 -4.34 -19.99 -11.56
N ALA A 580 -3.19 -19.32 -11.59
CA ALA A 580 -3.13 -17.86 -11.70
C ALA A 580 -3.73 -17.31 -13.00
N ILE A 581 -3.42 -17.90 -14.16
CA ILE A 581 -4.00 -17.49 -15.44
C ILE A 581 -5.53 -17.60 -15.41
N ARG A 582 -6.06 -18.71 -14.90
CA ARG A 582 -7.51 -18.91 -14.75
C ARG A 582 -8.12 -17.88 -13.80
N HIS A 583 -7.48 -17.61 -12.68
CA HIS A 583 -7.96 -16.62 -11.72
C HIS A 583 -7.95 -15.20 -12.33
N PHE A 584 -6.84 -14.79 -12.92
CA PHE A 584 -6.70 -13.48 -13.56
C PHE A 584 -7.71 -13.29 -14.70
N TYR A 585 -7.93 -14.31 -15.52
CA TYR A 585 -8.84 -14.20 -16.66
C TYR A 585 -10.31 -14.39 -16.26
N TYR A 586 -10.66 -15.50 -15.62
CA TYR A 586 -12.05 -15.82 -15.34
C TYR A 586 -12.60 -15.10 -14.12
N ILE A 587 -11.79 -14.81 -13.10
CA ILE A 587 -12.30 -14.24 -11.85
C ILE A 587 -12.11 -12.72 -11.82
N LEU A 588 -10.94 -12.24 -12.24
CA LEU A 588 -10.57 -10.82 -12.21
C LEU A 588 -10.65 -10.14 -13.58
N GLY A 589 -11.06 -10.85 -14.63
CA GLY A 589 -10.93 -10.40 -16.01
C GLY A 589 -11.70 -9.13 -16.36
N ASP A 590 -12.79 -8.83 -15.66
CA ASP A 590 -13.54 -7.57 -15.82
C ASP A 590 -12.76 -6.33 -15.35
N ARG A 591 -11.67 -6.51 -14.59
CA ARG A 591 -10.76 -5.45 -14.15
C ARG A 591 -9.34 -5.56 -14.71
N LEU A 592 -8.88 -6.77 -15.00
CA LEU A 592 -7.48 -7.06 -15.30
C LEU A 592 -7.21 -7.36 -16.78
N TRP A 593 -8.24 -7.60 -17.59
CA TRP A 593 -8.09 -7.96 -19.01
C TRP A 593 -8.52 -6.80 -19.94
N GLY A 594 -7.68 -6.47 -20.93
CA GLY A 594 -7.97 -5.39 -21.87
C GLY A 594 -7.48 -5.63 -23.30
N GLU A 595 -7.24 -4.54 -24.02
CA GLU A 595 -6.94 -4.54 -25.47
C GLU A 595 -5.68 -5.34 -25.83
N TYR A 596 -4.68 -5.34 -24.95
CA TYR A 596 -3.39 -6.00 -25.17
C TYR A 596 -3.11 -7.12 -24.17
N GLY A 597 -4.17 -7.77 -23.69
CA GLY A 597 -4.09 -8.87 -22.71
C GLY A 597 -4.24 -8.38 -21.28
N PHE A 598 -3.55 -9.01 -20.34
CA PHE A 598 -3.55 -8.59 -18.94
C PHE A 598 -2.87 -7.23 -18.78
N TYR A 599 -3.46 -6.34 -17.97
CA TYR A 599 -2.82 -5.10 -17.53
C TYR A 599 -1.63 -5.40 -16.61
N ASP A 600 -0.76 -4.41 -16.46
CA ASP A 600 0.54 -4.55 -15.84
C ASP A 600 0.50 -5.07 -14.39
N ALA A 601 -0.32 -4.48 -13.53
CA ALA A 601 -0.37 -4.83 -12.12
C ALA A 601 -1.67 -4.39 -11.43
N PHE A 602 -1.89 -4.85 -10.19
CA PHE A 602 -3.00 -4.39 -9.36
C PHE A 602 -2.69 -4.53 -7.86
N ASN A 603 -3.38 -3.74 -7.04
CA ASN A 603 -3.32 -3.78 -5.58
C ASN A 603 -4.73 -3.58 -5.01
N VAL A 604 -5.34 -4.69 -4.58
CA VAL A 604 -6.71 -4.68 -4.03
C VAL A 604 -6.78 -3.92 -2.70
N THR A 605 -5.74 -4.01 -1.88
CA THR A 605 -5.68 -3.34 -0.56
C THR A 605 -5.82 -1.82 -0.72
N GLU A 606 -5.17 -1.26 -1.74
CA GLU A 606 -5.24 0.16 -2.08
C GLU A 606 -6.37 0.50 -3.06
N GLY A 607 -7.13 -0.50 -3.53
CA GLY A 607 -8.21 -0.32 -4.50
C GLY A 607 -7.71 0.12 -5.89
N TRP A 608 -6.46 -0.19 -6.23
CA TRP A 608 -5.80 0.24 -7.46
C TRP A 608 -5.69 -0.91 -8.47
N TRP A 609 -5.94 -0.60 -9.74
CA TRP A 609 -5.86 -1.50 -10.87
C TRP A 609 -5.18 -0.76 -12.01
N ALA A 610 -4.12 -1.32 -12.59
CA ALA A 610 -3.45 -0.71 -13.72
C ALA A 610 -4.38 -0.64 -14.94
N THR A 611 -4.20 0.41 -15.74
CA THR A 611 -4.68 0.48 -17.12
C THR A 611 -3.51 0.52 -18.11
N SER A 612 -2.30 0.26 -17.61
CA SER A 612 -1.04 0.31 -18.33
C SER A 612 -0.64 -1.07 -18.81
N TYR A 613 0.23 -1.05 -19.82
CA TYR A 613 0.95 -2.21 -20.36
C TYR A 613 2.39 -1.79 -20.56
N LEU A 614 3.34 -2.66 -20.24
CA LEU A 614 4.78 -2.45 -20.48
C LEU A 614 5.32 -3.56 -21.38
N ALA A 615 6.20 -3.20 -22.32
CA ALA A 615 6.77 -4.19 -23.24
C ALA A 615 7.50 -5.33 -22.52
N ILE A 616 8.23 -4.97 -21.47
CA ILE A 616 9.06 -5.92 -20.71
C ILE A 616 8.23 -6.91 -19.90
N ASP A 617 6.97 -6.59 -19.59
CA ASP A 617 6.06 -7.46 -18.87
C ASP A 617 5.17 -8.27 -19.83
N GLN A 618 4.72 -7.68 -20.94
CA GLN A 618 3.90 -8.38 -21.94
C GLN A 618 4.69 -9.40 -22.77
N GLY A 619 5.97 -9.12 -23.07
CA GLY A 619 6.78 -9.97 -23.95
C GLY A 619 7.02 -11.37 -23.38
N PRO A 620 7.53 -11.47 -22.14
CA PRO A 620 7.74 -12.75 -21.46
C PRO A 620 6.47 -13.61 -21.35
N ILE A 621 5.29 -13.02 -21.22
CA ILE A 621 4.02 -13.76 -21.19
C ILE A 621 3.88 -14.60 -22.45
N ILE A 622 4.05 -14.00 -23.63
CA ILE A 622 3.91 -14.71 -24.91
C ILE A 622 4.99 -15.77 -25.05
N CYS A 623 6.24 -15.38 -24.79
CA CYS A 623 7.43 -16.21 -25.01
C CYS A 623 7.45 -17.44 -24.10
N MET A 624 7.15 -17.27 -22.82
CA MET A 624 7.20 -18.36 -21.85
C MET A 624 5.98 -19.28 -21.93
N ILE A 625 4.81 -18.77 -22.36
CA ILE A 625 3.71 -19.66 -22.76
C ILE A 625 4.13 -20.53 -23.93
N GLU A 626 4.77 -19.97 -24.97
CA GLU A 626 5.18 -20.78 -26.12
C GLU A 626 6.26 -21.80 -25.75
N ASN A 627 7.25 -21.41 -24.94
CA ASN A 627 8.28 -22.32 -24.47
C ASN A 627 7.72 -23.46 -23.60
N TYR A 628 6.70 -23.19 -22.79
CA TYR A 628 5.97 -24.23 -22.08
C TYR A 628 5.25 -25.19 -23.04
N ARG A 629 4.54 -24.66 -24.04
CA ARG A 629 3.72 -25.46 -24.96
C ARG A 629 4.56 -26.32 -25.91
N THR A 630 5.63 -25.77 -26.47
CA THR A 630 6.40 -26.39 -27.56
C THR A 630 7.91 -26.32 -27.40
N GLY A 631 8.43 -25.39 -26.59
CA GLY A 631 9.86 -25.12 -26.51
C GLY A 631 10.42 -24.36 -27.72
N LEU A 632 9.56 -23.78 -28.58
CA LEU A 632 9.95 -23.20 -29.87
C LEU A 632 11.12 -22.21 -29.77
N LEU A 633 11.03 -21.22 -28.88
CA LEU A 633 12.01 -20.14 -28.81
C LEU A 633 13.34 -20.63 -28.22
N TRP A 634 13.26 -21.56 -27.26
CA TRP A 634 14.41 -22.28 -26.74
C TRP A 634 15.15 -23.06 -27.83
N ASP A 635 14.43 -23.89 -28.59
CA ASP A 635 15.02 -24.72 -29.64
C ASP A 635 15.70 -23.85 -30.72
N LEU A 636 15.06 -22.74 -31.09
CA LEU A 636 15.61 -21.78 -32.04
C LEU A 636 16.88 -21.12 -31.52
N PHE A 637 16.84 -20.47 -30.36
CA PHE A 637 18.00 -19.75 -29.84
C PHE A 637 19.17 -20.70 -29.54
N MET A 638 18.91 -21.86 -28.94
CA MET A 638 19.93 -22.87 -28.62
C MET A 638 20.50 -23.58 -29.87
N SER A 639 19.88 -23.41 -31.05
CA SER A 639 20.43 -23.89 -32.32
C SER A 639 21.54 -23.00 -32.89
N ALA A 640 21.66 -21.75 -32.41
CA ALA A 640 22.62 -20.78 -32.92
C ALA A 640 24.08 -21.17 -32.58
N PRO A 641 24.99 -21.25 -33.56
CA PRO A 641 26.39 -21.65 -33.32
C PRO A 641 27.13 -20.76 -32.32
N GLU A 642 26.88 -19.44 -32.33
CA GLU A 642 27.52 -18.50 -31.41
C GLU A 642 27.06 -18.67 -29.97
N VAL A 643 25.80 -19.05 -29.74
CA VAL A 643 25.26 -19.28 -28.39
C VAL A 643 25.95 -20.49 -27.79
N ARG A 644 26.04 -21.59 -28.56
CA ARG A 644 26.77 -22.81 -28.18
C ARG A 644 28.24 -22.53 -27.90
N ALA A 645 28.90 -21.79 -28.78
CA ALA A 645 30.30 -21.39 -28.59
C ALA A 645 30.50 -20.56 -27.32
N GLY A 646 29.55 -19.65 -27.00
CA GLY A 646 29.56 -18.88 -25.76
C GLY A 646 29.42 -19.76 -24.53
N LEU A 647 28.42 -20.65 -24.51
CA LEU A 647 28.20 -21.61 -23.42
C LEU A 647 29.41 -22.53 -23.20
N ASP A 648 29.96 -23.11 -24.27
CA ASP A 648 31.17 -23.94 -24.23
C ASP A 648 32.35 -23.16 -23.63
N LYS A 649 32.55 -21.91 -24.06
CA LYS A 649 33.63 -21.04 -23.59
C LYS A 649 33.49 -20.70 -22.11
N LEU A 650 32.26 -20.50 -21.64
CA LEU A 650 31.99 -20.21 -20.23
C LEU A 650 32.04 -21.47 -19.34
N GLY A 651 31.95 -22.66 -19.94
CA GLY A 651 32.04 -23.95 -19.27
C GLY A 651 30.69 -24.49 -18.80
N PHE A 652 29.63 -24.17 -19.54
CA PHE A 652 28.30 -24.73 -19.32
C PHE A 652 28.15 -26.11 -19.94
N THR A 653 27.20 -26.89 -19.42
CA THR A 653 26.59 -28.03 -20.09
C THR A 653 25.13 -27.71 -20.41
N TYR A 654 24.63 -28.15 -21.57
CA TYR A 654 23.30 -27.79 -22.10
C TYR A 654 22.75 -28.85 -23.08
#